data_AF-A0A8S1DY85-F1
#
_entry.id   AF-A0A8S1DY85-F1
#
_cell.length_a   1.000
_cell.length_b   1.000
_cell.length_c   1.000
_cell.angle_alpha   90.00
_cell.angle_beta   90.00
_cell.angle_gamma   90.00
#
_symmetry.space_group_name_H-M   'P 1'
#
loop_
_entity.id
_entity.type
_entity.pdbx_description
1 polymer ?
#
loop_
_entity_poly.entity_id
_entity_poly.type
_entity_poly.pdbx_seq_one_letter_code
_entity_poly.pdbx_strand_id
1 'polypeptide(L)'
;MLYVFHVETGSMMTYDMNLALESVAHLKGVIGRMCSIPPDKQVLLVSGGESLDSNNRVCQYSAAGTDTNPIFLFSKCTIESTTPLTPSVNYGSVDVDMNEETKYAIAMQPSYDTVLQRTKLAKKFHELAKEQTKVCEQLVHDQHLQQQGWAAVVANLEDTTKAFENKAELFEQHFNQFLQNREEHYHLLQNFRGDLEILSQIPVLPALLLNNENIDSSQAEATTLLEWITSTDRQSNMDQAVDSCFSRLEQLNETTMQALKKNIEAAIETASNKSMKEIKGLEERLSGLENIMFSNKRYVQEQEEHSIGLNQNLQRLSKLGDETILPDLCQTHSRHLSVMLKNHQQMRDILKRCTKAKEELSLNLLQRLKWVVFVQNNISDVSHKLLIYHEGLKALKNRLDIFQQVHLSPDIYLNAVGEVVRRRAFSKAFLKWAHDLSAQSDDIYKEEISRRKAFHDQFENHFLRNLFPGLEDEPPPFAAQPPNVFDNYLPELTCEDIKLLKQQLPEMASAIPEYTESSFNFMFSPNLLRSTATEQNGLTPSQDAADSSIGALLQPTSSAGHDLSPQPSIDVPSLPKEDRGFESETDTEEFEKVGQSPVDPNLPLENPPCLIQTSDKSSSQQSSTPSVHPEKEENLGSVSSQESLTMSTMKKITNLAVTGAKQWREELSTLRSCMVENSKDMRENFEELRREALERITLLQQHHEETIANLKKMLHEREQNLAMAKEELDRVEAKEGVLMAELQAKQTQALEELSSKMRCEAELELARQVTELQAEAQTRLEQTLNNAEAERKAAIKEVTDRLNREHRLELEGLRSRFKMVHASQMERSPSDTSLEKIERGDLIELAAHEAALTALRQEMSREQELAVQEGEARERKRLQAELDRERAHQMRSEAAKQVSFNEALRRVAADKDRQLDNLRQERDQLAHAISGLKEELARAEREKRELQELLRRTQLQQHRRTSRANRDSSVHGRGDIGQTTSPETSRRRLQDDSRLRERLVIEPNLLSIARLKRT
;
A
#
# COMPACT_ATOMS: atom_id res chain seq x y z
N MET A 1 -33.93 -9.51 -3.92
CA MET A 1 -32.75 -9.62 -4.81
C MET A 1 -31.66 -8.80 -4.17
N LEU A 2 -30.43 -9.31 -4.17
CA LEU A 2 -29.26 -8.56 -3.73
C LEU A 2 -28.65 -7.86 -4.95
N TYR A 3 -28.38 -6.55 -4.84
CA TYR A 3 -27.89 -5.72 -5.95
C TYR A 3 -26.42 -5.33 -5.74
N VAL A 4 -25.60 -5.56 -6.77
CA VAL A 4 -24.18 -5.19 -6.79
C VAL A 4 -23.90 -4.45 -8.08
N PHE A 5 -23.36 -3.24 -8.01
CA PHE A 5 -23.14 -2.38 -9.16
C PHE A 5 -21.64 -2.30 -9.49
N HIS A 6 -21.26 -2.75 -10.69
CA HIS A 6 -19.87 -2.75 -11.17
C HIS A 6 -19.57 -1.39 -11.81
N VAL A 7 -18.83 -0.53 -11.12
CA VAL A 7 -18.78 0.91 -11.42
C VAL A 7 -18.05 1.23 -12.72
N GLU A 8 -16.94 0.55 -13.00
CA GLU A 8 -16.11 0.74 -14.22
C GLU A 8 -16.89 0.41 -15.50
N THR A 9 -17.79 -0.57 -15.42
CA THR A 9 -18.65 -0.98 -16.55
C THR A 9 -20.04 -0.35 -16.50
N GLY A 10 -20.33 0.43 -15.45
CA GLY A 10 -21.62 1.06 -15.19
C GLY A 10 -22.79 0.07 -15.25
N SER A 11 -22.63 -1.13 -14.68
CA SER A 11 -23.57 -2.23 -14.88
C SER A 11 -24.09 -2.83 -13.56
N MET A 12 -25.41 -2.83 -13.41
CA MET A 12 -26.10 -3.47 -12.28
C MET A 12 -26.13 -4.99 -12.43
N MET A 13 -25.74 -5.71 -11.39
CA MET A 13 -25.80 -7.16 -11.29
C MET A 13 -26.79 -7.56 -10.19
N THR A 14 -27.57 -8.60 -10.43
CA THR A 14 -28.59 -9.08 -9.48
C THR A 14 -28.28 -10.51 -9.04
N TYR A 15 -28.34 -10.72 -7.73
CA TYR A 15 -28.02 -11.96 -7.05
C TYR A 15 -29.20 -12.40 -6.17
N ASP A 16 -29.19 -13.67 -5.75
CA ASP A 16 -30.16 -14.19 -4.79
C ASP A 16 -30.09 -13.40 -3.47
N MET A 17 -31.24 -13.08 -2.88
CA MET A 17 -31.34 -12.42 -1.59
C MET A 17 -30.75 -13.27 -0.46
N ASN A 18 -30.72 -14.60 -0.60
CA ASN A 18 -30.11 -15.50 0.39
C ASN A 18 -28.63 -15.17 0.65
N LEU A 19 -27.91 -14.63 -0.34
CA LEU A 19 -26.51 -14.21 -0.20
C LEU A 19 -26.33 -12.99 0.72
N ALA A 20 -27.41 -12.29 1.10
CA ALA A 20 -27.36 -11.28 2.16
C ALA A 20 -27.07 -11.89 3.54
N LEU A 21 -27.47 -13.15 3.78
CA LEU A 21 -27.28 -13.84 5.06
C LEU A 21 -25.90 -14.51 5.17
N GLU A 22 -25.21 -14.69 4.05
CA GLU A 22 -23.88 -15.29 3.93
C GLU A 22 -22.74 -14.31 4.27
N SER A 23 -21.52 -14.83 4.36
CA SER A 23 -20.33 -13.99 4.54
C SER A 23 -19.95 -13.23 3.27
N VAL A 24 -19.30 -12.09 3.43
CA VAL A 24 -18.73 -11.30 2.32
C VAL A 24 -17.72 -12.14 1.53
N ALA A 25 -16.92 -13.01 2.18
CA ALA A 25 -16.05 -13.96 1.49
C ALA A 25 -16.83 -14.89 0.54
N HIS A 26 -18.00 -15.40 0.94
CA HIS A 26 -18.86 -16.19 0.07
C HIS A 26 -19.40 -15.35 -1.09
N LEU A 27 -19.88 -14.13 -0.83
CA LEU A 27 -20.35 -13.21 -1.87
C LEU A 27 -19.25 -12.93 -2.91
N LYS A 28 -18.01 -12.64 -2.47
CA LYS A 28 -16.86 -12.47 -3.38
C LYS A 28 -16.57 -13.74 -4.19
N GLY A 29 -16.72 -14.92 -3.60
CA GLY A 29 -16.61 -16.20 -4.30
C GLY A 29 -17.73 -16.44 -5.33
N VAL A 30 -18.93 -15.87 -5.15
CA VAL A 30 -20.02 -15.90 -6.14
C VAL A 30 -19.76 -14.90 -7.26
N ILE A 31 -19.44 -13.64 -6.93
CA ILE A 31 -19.07 -12.59 -7.89
C ILE A 31 -17.90 -13.06 -8.76
N GLY A 32 -16.87 -13.68 -8.18
CA GLY A 32 -15.70 -14.13 -8.92
C GLY A 32 -15.98 -15.24 -9.93
N ARG A 33 -16.99 -16.09 -9.68
CA ARG A 33 -17.46 -17.11 -10.64
C ARG A 33 -18.36 -16.53 -11.74
N MET A 34 -19.12 -15.47 -11.44
CA MET A 34 -20.04 -14.82 -12.40
C MET A 34 -19.34 -13.79 -13.29
N CYS A 35 -18.32 -13.10 -12.77
CA CYS A 35 -17.68 -11.95 -13.40
C CYS A 35 -16.21 -12.20 -13.81
N SER A 36 -15.65 -13.36 -13.46
CA SER A 36 -14.24 -13.73 -13.66
C SER A 36 -13.22 -12.80 -12.95
N ILE A 37 -13.64 -12.09 -11.89
CA ILE A 37 -12.77 -11.22 -11.08
C ILE A 37 -12.30 -11.99 -9.84
N PRO A 38 -10.99 -12.23 -9.63
CA PRO A 38 -10.48 -12.91 -8.44
C PRO A 38 -10.91 -12.23 -7.11
N PRO A 39 -11.28 -12.97 -6.04
CA PRO A 39 -11.77 -12.37 -4.78
C PRO A 39 -10.81 -11.38 -4.09
N ASP A 40 -9.51 -11.54 -4.27
CA ASP A 40 -8.43 -10.65 -3.82
C ASP A 40 -8.36 -9.34 -4.64
N LYS A 41 -8.85 -9.39 -5.89
CA LYS A 41 -8.95 -8.24 -6.81
C LYS A 41 -10.31 -7.55 -6.76
N GLN A 42 -11.27 -8.06 -5.97
CA GLN A 42 -12.56 -7.42 -5.72
C GLN A 42 -12.51 -6.47 -4.51
N VAL A 43 -12.67 -5.18 -4.78
CA VAL A 43 -13.00 -4.17 -3.76
C VAL A 43 -14.51 -3.99 -3.75
N LEU A 44 -15.12 -4.16 -2.57
CA LEU A 44 -16.55 -3.95 -2.35
C LEU A 44 -16.69 -2.80 -1.34
N LEU A 45 -17.41 -1.74 -1.72
CA LEU A 45 -17.76 -0.61 -0.86
C LEU A 45 -19.28 -0.46 -0.74
N VAL A 46 -19.75 0.15 0.34
CA VAL A 46 -21.12 0.68 0.45
C VAL A 46 -21.14 2.21 0.26
N SER A 47 -22.33 2.80 0.11
CA SER A 47 -22.49 4.26 0.21
C SER A 47 -21.91 4.77 1.53
N GLY A 48 -21.08 5.82 1.45
CA GLY A 48 -20.27 6.30 2.56
C GLY A 48 -18.82 5.81 2.55
N GLY A 49 -18.46 4.83 1.72
CA GLY A 49 -17.08 4.41 1.50
C GLY A 49 -16.55 3.33 2.46
N GLU A 50 -17.39 2.79 3.34
CA GLU A 50 -17.01 1.65 4.18
C GLU A 50 -16.76 0.40 3.31
N SER A 51 -15.63 -0.28 3.56
CA SER A 51 -15.22 -1.52 2.89
C SER A 51 -15.90 -2.74 3.53
N LEU A 52 -16.41 -3.66 2.72
CA LEU A 52 -16.98 -4.91 3.23
C LEU A 52 -15.87 -5.88 3.68
N ASP A 53 -15.82 -6.18 4.98
CA ASP A 53 -14.90 -7.16 5.59
C ASP A 53 -15.33 -8.60 5.21
N SER A 54 -14.40 -9.39 4.71
CA SER A 54 -14.59 -10.78 4.28
C SER A 54 -15.26 -11.68 5.33
N ASN A 55 -15.06 -11.42 6.63
CA ASN A 55 -15.57 -12.22 7.74
C ASN A 55 -17.00 -11.85 8.15
N ASN A 56 -17.41 -10.60 7.90
CA ASN A 56 -18.75 -10.11 8.25
C ASN A 56 -19.83 -10.73 7.34
N ARG A 57 -21.09 -10.69 7.80
CA ARG A 57 -22.24 -11.02 6.96
C ARG A 57 -22.62 -9.84 6.07
N VAL A 58 -23.09 -10.10 4.86
CA VAL A 58 -23.48 -9.03 3.92
C VAL A 58 -24.60 -8.16 4.50
N CYS A 59 -25.57 -8.73 5.21
CA CYS A 59 -26.67 -8.02 5.88
C CYS A 59 -26.28 -7.14 7.07
N GLN A 60 -25.02 -7.21 7.53
CA GLN A 60 -24.50 -6.34 8.60
C GLN A 60 -24.38 -4.89 8.11
N TYR A 61 -24.11 -4.71 6.82
CA TYR A 61 -24.05 -3.43 6.12
C TYR A 61 -25.47 -2.94 5.80
N SER A 62 -26.11 -2.38 6.84
CA SER A 62 -27.52 -1.99 6.81
C SER A 62 -27.84 -1.00 5.69
N ALA A 63 -28.97 -1.21 5.02
CA ALA A 63 -29.46 -0.48 3.84
C ALA A 63 -28.63 -0.60 2.54
N ALA A 64 -27.52 -1.34 2.52
CA ALA A 64 -26.79 -1.65 1.28
C ALA A 64 -27.35 -2.86 0.53
N GLY A 65 -27.06 -2.96 -0.77
CA GLY A 65 -27.45 -4.08 -1.61
C GLY A 65 -28.87 -3.99 -2.18
N THR A 66 -29.48 -2.80 -2.20
CA THR A 66 -30.77 -2.50 -2.82
C THR A 66 -30.60 -1.94 -4.24
N ASP A 67 -31.68 -1.82 -5.01
CA ASP A 67 -31.67 -1.21 -6.34
C ASP A 67 -31.28 0.28 -6.32
N THR A 68 -31.72 1.02 -5.30
CA THR A 68 -31.36 2.44 -5.11
C THR A 68 -30.05 2.67 -4.35
N ASN A 69 -29.53 1.66 -3.63
CA ASN A 69 -28.28 1.71 -2.89
C ASN A 69 -27.57 0.34 -2.97
N PRO A 70 -26.95 0.00 -4.11
CA PRO A 70 -26.29 -1.27 -4.32
C PRO A 70 -24.95 -1.37 -3.56
N ILE A 71 -24.38 -2.56 -3.48
CA ILE A 71 -22.97 -2.71 -3.10
C ILE A 71 -22.13 -2.32 -4.33
N PHE A 72 -21.19 -1.38 -4.18
CA PHE A 72 -20.32 -0.96 -5.28
C PHE A 72 -19.13 -1.90 -5.42
N LEU A 73 -19.03 -2.55 -6.57
CA LEU A 73 -17.88 -3.38 -6.95
C LEU A 73 -16.91 -2.59 -7.81
N PHE A 74 -15.64 -2.67 -7.43
CA PHE A 74 -14.49 -2.24 -8.22
C PHE A 74 -13.55 -3.43 -8.42
N SER A 75 -13.01 -3.54 -9.63
CA SER A 75 -12.15 -4.64 -10.06
C SER A 75 -10.74 -4.13 -10.24
N LYS A 76 -9.83 -4.52 -9.34
CA LYS A 76 -8.41 -4.18 -9.46
C LYS A 76 -7.83 -4.68 -10.78
N CYS A 77 -8.25 -5.83 -11.31
CA CYS A 77 -7.86 -6.29 -12.65
C CYS A 77 -8.29 -5.32 -13.77
N THR A 78 -9.51 -4.77 -13.66
CA THR A 78 -10.07 -3.81 -14.63
C THR A 78 -9.32 -2.48 -14.56
N ILE A 79 -8.99 -2.02 -13.34
CA ILE A 79 -8.25 -0.77 -13.09
C ILE A 79 -6.76 -0.92 -13.45
N GLU A 80 -6.13 -2.06 -13.21
CA GLU A 80 -4.71 -2.32 -13.53
C GLU A 80 -4.47 -2.54 -15.04
N SER A 81 -5.52 -2.85 -15.83
CA SER A 81 -5.36 -3.24 -17.24
C SER A 81 -4.92 -2.10 -18.16
N THR A 82 -4.04 -2.43 -19.12
CA THR A 82 -3.66 -1.58 -20.26
C THR A 82 -4.71 -1.57 -21.38
N THR A 83 -5.56 -2.60 -21.47
CA THR A 83 -6.55 -2.71 -22.56
C THR A 83 -7.69 -1.68 -22.41
N PRO A 84 -8.07 -0.95 -23.48
CA PRO A 84 -9.20 -0.02 -23.43
C PRO A 84 -10.52 -0.78 -23.30
N LEU A 85 -11.16 -0.65 -22.15
CA LEU A 85 -12.46 -1.25 -21.89
C LEU A 85 -13.55 -0.58 -22.72
N THR A 86 -14.31 -1.38 -23.48
CA THR A 86 -15.60 -0.96 -24.03
C THR A 86 -16.65 -1.07 -22.92
N PRO A 87 -17.39 0.00 -22.59
CA PRO A 87 -18.49 -0.07 -21.64
C PRO A 87 -19.54 -1.09 -22.11
N SER A 88 -20.05 -1.92 -21.21
CA SER A 88 -20.98 -3.01 -21.55
C SER A 88 -22.42 -2.52 -21.77
N VAL A 89 -22.58 -1.62 -22.75
CA VAL A 89 -23.89 -1.12 -23.19
C VAL A 89 -24.56 -2.19 -24.05
N ASN A 90 -25.37 -3.04 -23.43
CA ASN A 90 -26.21 -3.98 -24.16
C ASN A 90 -27.43 -3.23 -24.72
N TYR A 91 -27.25 -2.64 -25.91
CA TYR A 91 -28.23 -1.80 -26.62
C TYR A 91 -29.59 -2.47 -26.88
N GLY A 92 -29.64 -3.81 -26.91
CA GLY A 92 -30.73 -4.56 -27.52
C GLY A 92 -30.88 -4.26 -29.02
N SER A 93 -31.90 -4.84 -29.65
CA SER A 93 -32.21 -4.60 -31.08
C SER A 93 -33.04 -3.32 -31.30
N VAL A 94 -32.80 -2.26 -30.52
CA VAL A 94 -33.77 -1.17 -30.33
C VAL A 94 -33.47 0.10 -31.16
N ASP A 95 -32.25 0.29 -31.67
CA ASP A 95 -31.90 1.39 -32.59
C ASP A 95 -32.34 1.12 -34.05
N VAL A 96 -33.56 0.64 -34.23
CA VAL A 96 -34.11 0.30 -35.56
C VAL A 96 -34.36 1.56 -36.38
N ASP A 97 -33.87 1.60 -37.62
CA ASP A 97 -34.23 2.65 -38.56
C ASP A 97 -35.55 2.34 -39.28
N MET A 98 -36.55 3.17 -39.02
CA MET A 98 -37.91 3.04 -39.56
C MET A 98 -38.12 3.83 -40.86
N ASN A 99 -37.10 4.53 -41.37
CA ASN A 99 -37.22 5.49 -42.47
C ASN A 99 -37.74 4.85 -43.77
N GLU A 100 -37.12 3.76 -44.25
CA GLU A 100 -37.55 3.10 -45.50
C GLU A 100 -38.91 2.41 -45.39
N GLU A 101 -39.18 1.73 -44.27
CA GLU A 101 -40.49 1.11 -44.01
C GLU A 101 -41.62 2.15 -43.98
N THR A 102 -41.33 3.34 -43.45
CA THR A 102 -42.28 4.47 -43.43
C THR A 102 -42.45 5.13 -44.78
N LYS A 103 -41.37 5.36 -45.55
CA LYS A 103 -41.45 5.84 -46.94
C LYS A 103 -42.30 4.90 -47.80
N TYR A 104 -42.05 3.60 -47.71
CA TYR A 104 -42.82 2.57 -48.40
C TYR A 104 -44.30 2.64 -48.01
N ALA A 105 -44.61 2.62 -46.71
CA ALA A 105 -45.99 2.71 -46.22
C ALA A 105 -46.71 3.99 -46.69
N ILE A 106 -46.02 5.14 -46.74
CA ILE A 106 -46.55 6.42 -47.23
C ILE A 106 -46.80 6.40 -48.75
N ALA A 107 -45.98 5.69 -49.52
CA ALA A 107 -46.11 5.57 -50.98
C ALA A 107 -47.20 4.59 -51.45
N MET A 108 -47.73 3.74 -50.58
CA MET A 108 -48.84 2.83 -50.90
C MET A 108 -50.10 3.59 -51.37
N GLN A 109 -50.75 3.06 -52.41
CA GLN A 109 -52.02 3.58 -52.95
C GLN A 109 -53.17 3.45 -51.93
N PRO A 110 -54.23 4.30 -51.99
CA PRO A 110 -55.36 4.20 -51.07
C PRO A 110 -56.08 2.85 -51.18
N SER A 111 -56.15 2.11 -50.07
CA SER A 111 -56.87 0.85 -49.93
C SER A 111 -57.09 0.53 -48.44
N TYR A 112 -58.00 -0.39 -48.14
CA TYR A 112 -58.17 -0.89 -46.76
C TYR A 112 -56.88 -1.52 -46.20
N ASP A 113 -56.16 -2.30 -47.03
CA ASP A 113 -54.88 -2.90 -46.63
C ASP A 113 -53.81 -1.84 -46.35
N THR A 114 -53.78 -0.73 -47.10
CA THR A 114 -52.90 0.41 -46.83
C THR A 114 -53.19 1.02 -45.46
N VAL A 115 -54.46 1.21 -45.10
CA VAL A 115 -54.87 1.69 -43.76
C VAL A 115 -54.44 0.69 -42.68
N LEU A 116 -54.63 -0.61 -42.92
CA LEU A 116 -54.23 -1.69 -42.00
C LEU A 116 -52.71 -1.73 -41.77
N GLN A 117 -51.89 -1.67 -42.83
CA GLN A 117 -50.43 -1.69 -42.72
C GLN A 117 -49.90 -0.43 -42.03
N ARG A 118 -50.42 0.75 -42.36
CA ARG A 118 -50.07 2.01 -41.67
C ARG A 118 -50.44 1.97 -40.18
N THR A 119 -51.55 1.33 -39.83
CA THR A 119 -51.96 1.13 -38.43
C THR A 119 -51.05 0.14 -37.68
N LYS A 120 -50.55 -0.92 -38.34
CA LYS A 120 -49.54 -1.81 -37.75
C LYS A 120 -48.20 -1.09 -37.54
N LEU A 121 -47.76 -0.31 -38.52
CA LEU A 121 -46.53 0.49 -38.42
C LEU A 121 -46.60 1.50 -37.26
N ALA A 122 -47.75 2.14 -37.05
CA ALA A 122 -47.99 3.03 -35.92
C ALA A 122 -47.98 2.33 -34.55
N LYS A 123 -48.30 1.03 -34.47
CA LYS A 123 -48.11 0.23 -33.25
C LYS A 123 -46.63 -0.08 -33.01
N LYS A 124 -45.92 -0.52 -34.05
CA LYS A 124 -44.47 -0.77 -34.01
C LYS A 124 -43.66 0.45 -33.58
N PHE A 125 -44.01 1.66 -34.05
CA PHE A 125 -43.40 2.91 -33.59
C PHE A 125 -43.58 3.14 -32.08
N HIS A 126 -44.75 2.82 -31.54
CA HIS A 126 -45.07 3.00 -30.12
C HIS A 126 -44.40 1.94 -29.22
N GLU A 127 -44.36 0.70 -29.69
CA GLU A 127 -43.62 -0.40 -29.05
C GLU A 127 -42.13 -0.06 -28.94
N LEU A 128 -41.51 0.38 -30.06
CA LEU A 128 -40.13 0.87 -30.08
C LEU A 128 -39.93 2.12 -29.19
N ALA A 129 -40.88 3.05 -29.12
CA ALA A 129 -40.79 4.22 -28.25
C ALA A 129 -40.68 3.85 -26.77
N LYS A 130 -41.48 2.87 -26.33
CA LYS A 130 -41.46 2.34 -24.95
C LYS A 130 -40.16 1.59 -24.64
N GLU A 131 -39.65 0.80 -25.59
CA GLU A 131 -38.36 0.13 -25.43
C GLU A 131 -37.18 1.11 -25.38
N GLN A 132 -37.09 2.06 -26.32
CA GLN A 132 -36.03 3.07 -26.35
C GLN A 132 -36.02 3.90 -25.08
N THR A 133 -37.19 4.35 -24.61
CA THR A 133 -37.28 5.17 -23.39
C THR A 133 -36.83 4.39 -22.15
N LYS A 134 -37.21 3.12 -22.01
CA LYS A 134 -36.74 2.26 -20.92
C LYS A 134 -35.22 2.10 -20.92
N VAL A 135 -34.59 1.91 -22.10
CA VAL A 135 -33.12 1.86 -22.21
C VAL A 135 -32.50 3.21 -21.82
N CYS A 136 -33.05 4.34 -22.25
CA CYS A 136 -32.56 5.65 -21.85
C CYS A 136 -32.71 5.92 -20.34
N GLU A 137 -33.82 5.50 -19.71
CA GLU A 137 -34.00 5.58 -18.24
C GLU A 137 -32.91 4.81 -17.51
N GLN A 138 -32.62 3.58 -17.94
CA GLN A 138 -31.55 2.77 -17.37
C GLN A 138 -30.17 3.40 -17.58
N LEU A 139 -29.87 3.92 -18.78
CA LEU A 139 -28.60 4.59 -19.09
C LEU A 139 -28.35 5.86 -18.25
N VAL A 140 -29.41 6.55 -17.81
CA VAL A 140 -29.29 7.70 -16.89
C VAL A 140 -29.14 7.22 -15.45
N HIS A 141 -29.97 6.27 -15.01
CA HIS A 141 -29.90 5.67 -13.67
C HIS A 141 -28.51 5.05 -13.38
N ASP A 142 -27.94 4.30 -14.32
CA ASP A 142 -26.58 3.75 -14.22
C ASP A 142 -25.53 4.85 -14.00
N GLN A 143 -25.71 6.05 -14.59
CA GLN A 143 -24.77 7.16 -14.40
C GLN A 143 -24.90 7.83 -13.02
N HIS A 144 -26.10 7.86 -12.42
CA HIS A 144 -26.26 8.26 -11.01
C HIS A 144 -25.63 7.24 -10.07
N LEU A 145 -25.77 5.93 -10.34
CA LEU A 145 -25.08 4.89 -9.56
C LEU A 145 -23.55 4.95 -9.74
N GLN A 146 -23.06 5.31 -10.92
CA GLN A 146 -21.64 5.62 -11.14
C GLN A 146 -21.17 6.86 -10.34
N GLN A 147 -21.99 7.91 -10.21
CA GLN A 147 -21.70 9.06 -9.34
C GLN A 147 -21.64 8.64 -7.85
N GLN A 148 -22.60 7.83 -7.38
CA GLN A 148 -22.63 7.35 -6.00
C GLN A 148 -21.44 6.43 -5.67
N GLY A 149 -21.12 5.49 -6.56
CA GLY A 149 -19.96 4.61 -6.43
C GLY A 149 -18.65 5.40 -6.44
N TRP A 150 -18.54 6.44 -7.25
CA TRP A 150 -17.40 7.35 -7.22
C TRP A 150 -17.29 8.10 -5.88
N ALA A 151 -18.40 8.61 -5.34
CA ALA A 151 -18.43 9.26 -4.03
C ALA A 151 -18.01 8.31 -2.90
N ALA A 152 -18.42 7.03 -2.95
CA ALA A 152 -17.97 6.00 -2.01
C ALA A 152 -16.45 5.77 -2.07
N VAL A 153 -15.85 5.78 -3.26
CA VAL A 153 -14.37 5.68 -3.41
C VAL A 153 -13.65 6.91 -2.87
N VAL A 154 -14.19 8.11 -3.10
CA VAL A 154 -13.59 9.35 -2.56
C VAL A 154 -13.64 9.35 -1.03
N ALA A 155 -14.77 8.98 -0.42
CA ALA A 155 -14.88 8.84 1.02
C ALA A 155 -13.91 7.78 1.58
N ASN A 156 -13.83 6.60 0.96
CA ASN A 156 -12.88 5.54 1.33
C ASN A 156 -11.42 6.02 1.28
N LEU A 157 -11.05 6.81 0.27
CA LEU A 157 -9.73 7.42 0.15
C LEU A 157 -9.48 8.48 1.23
N GLU A 158 -10.49 9.28 1.58
CA GLU A 158 -10.40 10.30 2.63
C GLU A 158 -10.23 9.68 4.02
N ASP A 159 -11.03 8.67 4.37
CA ASP A 159 -10.87 7.89 5.61
C ASP A 159 -9.50 7.22 5.69
N THR A 160 -9.04 6.61 4.59
CA THR A 160 -7.72 5.97 4.50
C THR A 160 -6.60 7.01 4.69
N THR A 161 -6.75 8.20 4.11
CA THR A 161 -5.77 9.30 4.23
C THR A 161 -5.74 9.84 5.65
N LYS A 162 -6.91 10.04 6.28
CA LYS A 162 -7.02 10.51 7.67
C LYS A 162 -6.48 9.49 8.67
N ALA A 163 -6.73 8.19 8.45
CA ALA A 163 -6.18 7.11 9.26
C ALA A 163 -4.66 6.94 9.09
N PHE A 164 -4.08 7.35 7.96
CA PHE A 164 -2.64 7.44 7.74
C PHE A 164 -2.03 8.68 8.42
N GLU A 165 -2.63 9.85 8.25
CA GLU A 165 -2.24 11.12 8.86
C GLU A 165 -2.16 11.00 10.40
N ASN A 166 -3.21 10.49 11.06
CA ASN A 166 -3.22 10.28 12.51
C ASN A 166 -2.10 9.33 13.00
N LYS A 167 -1.70 8.34 12.20
CA LYS A 167 -0.59 7.41 12.52
C LYS A 167 0.77 8.07 12.33
N ALA A 168 0.91 8.92 11.31
CA ALA A 168 2.11 9.68 11.04
C ALA A 168 2.35 10.73 12.14
N GLU A 169 1.32 11.45 12.59
CA GLU A 169 1.39 12.39 13.72
C GLU A 169 1.85 11.70 15.01
N LEU A 170 1.27 10.55 15.37
CA LEU A 170 1.66 9.78 16.55
C LEU A 170 3.10 9.28 16.48
N PHE A 171 3.55 8.83 15.29
CA PHE A 171 4.94 8.45 15.08
C PHE A 171 5.88 9.66 15.21
N GLU A 172 5.54 10.81 14.63
CA GLU A 172 6.36 12.03 14.73
C GLU A 172 6.50 12.48 16.19
N GLN A 173 5.45 12.38 17.01
CA GLN A 173 5.52 12.66 18.44
C GLN A 173 6.51 11.72 19.16
N HIS A 174 6.43 10.41 18.93
CA HIS A 174 7.37 9.44 19.52
C HIS A 174 8.81 9.63 19.03
N PHE A 175 9.01 9.96 17.75
CA PHE A 175 10.34 10.20 17.19
C PHE A 175 10.97 11.49 17.73
N ASN A 176 10.19 12.56 17.85
CA ASN A 176 10.65 13.82 18.45
C ASN A 176 10.99 13.66 19.94
N GLN A 177 10.26 12.82 20.69
CA GLN A 177 10.64 12.47 22.07
C GLN A 177 11.97 11.70 22.11
N PHE A 178 12.19 10.73 21.21
CA PHE A 178 13.47 10.03 21.10
C PHE A 178 14.64 10.97 20.73
N LEU A 179 14.40 11.98 19.89
CA LEU A 179 15.41 13.00 19.56
C LEU A 179 15.79 13.89 20.76
N GLN A 180 14.88 14.11 21.73
CA GLN A 180 15.19 14.90 22.93
C GLN A 180 16.19 14.18 23.85
N ASN A 181 16.02 12.88 24.07
CA ASN A 181 16.91 12.05 24.91
C ASN A 181 18.15 11.52 24.16
N ARG A 182 18.34 11.93 22.90
CA ARG A 182 19.39 11.41 21.99
C ARG A 182 20.80 11.53 22.58
N GLU A 183 21.16 12.69 23.12
CA GLU A 183 22.51 12.94 23.67
C GLU A 183 22.78 12.07 24.91
N GLU A 184 21.77 11.83 25.75
CA GLU A 184 21.86 10.92 26.89
C GLU A 184 22.14 9.48 26.42
N HIS A 185 21.48 9.04 25.34
CA HIS A 185 21.71 7.73 24.73
C HIS A 185 23.11 7.60 24.10
N TYR A 186 23.68 8.67 23.52
CA TYR A 186 25.08 8.67 23.07
C TYR A 186 26.06 8.57 24.25
N HIS A 187 25.84 9.35 25.30
CA HIS A 187 26.69 9.35 26.50
C HIS A 187 26.68 7.99 27.22
N LEU A 188 25.51 7.35 27.33
CA LEU A 188 25.34 5.99 27.85
C LEU A 188 26.18 4.98 27.05
N LEU A 189 26.06 4.95 25.71
CA LEU A 189 26.84 4.03 24.88
C LEU A 189 28.35 4.33 24.89
N GLN A 190 28.74 5.59 25.03
CA GLN A 190 30.16 5.99 25.05
C GLN A 190 30.86 5.54 26.33
N ASN A 191 30.18 5.64 27.48
CA ASN A 191 30.73 5.23 28.78
C ASN A 191 30.54 3.74 29.08
N PHE A 192 29.70 3.03 28.32
CA PHE A 192 29.34 1.63 28.54
C PHE A 192 30.53 0.69 28.79
N ARG A 193 31.65 0.90 28.09
CA ARG A 193 32.87 0.12 28.33
C ARG A 193 33.43 0.30 29.75
N GLY A 194 33.40 1.51 30.28
CA GLY A 194 33.74 1.81 31.67
C GLY A 194 32.78 1.14 32.65
N ASP A 195 31.48 1.09 32.33
CA ASP A 195 30.50 0.35 33.13
C ASP A 195 30.84 -1.15 33.21
N LEU A 196 31.27 -1.77 32.09
CA LEU A 196 31.74 -3.16 32.09
C LEU A 196 33.04 -3.32 32.90
N GLU A 197 33.98 -2.38 32.78
CA GLU A 197 35.23 -2.38 33.56
C GLU A 197 34.95 -2.24 35.07
N ILE A 198 33.93 -1.48 35.49
CA ILE A 198 33.43 -1.43 36.89
C ILE A 198 32.75 -2.75 37.29
N LEU A 199 31.80 -3.26 36.49
CA LEU A 199 31.08 -4.50 36.76
C LEU A 199 32.00 -5.73 36.85
N SER A 200 33.15 -5.70 36.18
CA SER A 200 34.19 -6.74 36.27
C SER A 200 34.94 -6.78 37.60
N GLN A 201 34.86 -5.71 38.39
CA GLN A 201 35.54 -5.61 39.70
C GLN A 201 34.60 -5.94 40.87
N ILE A 202 33.28 -5.86 40.67
CA ILE A 202 32.27 -6.12 41.70
C ILE A 202 32.06 -7.64 41.84
N PRO A 203 32.31 -8.25 43.01
CA PRO A 203 32.06 -9.67 43.24
C PRO A 203 30.59 -9.93 43.57
N VAL A 204 30.03 -11.04 43.06
CA VAL A 204 28.74 -11.53 43.52
C VAL A 204 28.93 -12.32 44.82
N LEU A 205 28.22 -11.94 45.88
CA LEU A 205 28.35 -12.58 47.19
C LEU A 205 27.83 -14.03 47.12
N PRO A 206 28.57 -15.06 47.60
CA PRO A 206 28.19 -16.47 47.43
C PRO A 206 26.79 -16.83 47.97
N ALA A 207 26.33 -16.15 49.02
CA ALA A 207 24.98 -16.29 49.58
C ALA A 207 23.84 -15.91 48.61
N LEU A 208 24.15 -15.23 47.50
CA LEU A 208 23.20 -14.92 46.41
C LEU A 208 23.23 -15.97 45.28
N LEU A 209 24.31 -16.73 45.17
CA LEU A 209 24.50 -17.75 44.13
C LEU A 209 23.93 -19.12 44.54
N LEU A 210 23.87 -19.41 45.85
CA LEU A 210 23.38 -20.68 46.41
C LEU A 210 21.93 -21.06 46.03
N ASN A 211 21.10 -20.11 45.62
CA ASN A 211 19.71 -20.35 45.19
C ASN A 211 19.56 -20.55 43.67
N ASN A 212 20.66 -20.61 42.91
CA ASN A 212 20.63 -20.52 41.45
C ASN A 212 21.04 -21.86 40.80
N GLU A 213 20.07 -22.68 40.38
CA GLU A 213 20.25 -24.08 39.93
C GLU A 213 21.22 -24.30 38.74
N ASN A 214 21.69 -23.23 38.10
CA ASN A 214 22.54 -23.27 36.91
C ASN A 214 24.05 -23.00 37.17
N ILE A 215 24.47 -22.80 38.43
CA ILE A 215 25.84 -22.45 38.78
C ILE A 215 26.51 -23.62 39.51
N ASP A 216 27.60 -24.14 38.93
CA ASP A 216 28.32 -25.27 39.50
C ASP A 216 29.08 -24.84 40.77
N SER A 217 28.99 -25.65 41.82
CA SER A 217 29.40 -25.29 43.19
C SER A 217 30.89 -24.92 43.33
N SER A 218 31.73 -25.34 42.38
CA SER A 218 33.16 -24.98 42.30
C SER A 218 33.46 -23.64 41.60
N GLN A 219 32.47 -22.89 41.11
CA GLN A 219 32.67 -21.54 40.52
C GLN A 219 32.13 -20.40 41.40
N ALA A 220 31.32 -20.70 42.41
CA ALA A 220 30.56 -19.71 43.18
C ALA A 220 31.39 -18.77 44.07
N GLU A 221 32.70 -19.01 44.27
CA GLU A 221 33.57 -18.14 45.07
C GLU A 221 34.23 -17.01 44.27
N ALA A 222 34.11 -16.99 42.94
CA ALA A 222 34.87 -16.09 42.06
C ALA A 222 34.04 -15.30 41.03
N THR A 223 32.72 -15.50 40.96
CA THR A 223 31.87 -14.88 39.93
C THR A 223 31.75 -13.36 40.12
N THR A 224 32.12 -12.60 39.10
CA THR A 224 31.93 -11.13 39.07
C THR A 224 30.51 -10.76 38.63
N LEU A 225 30.04 -9.55 38.94
CA LEU A 225 28.70 -9.10 38.54
C LEU A 225 28.58 -9.03 37.01
N LEU A 226 29.65 -8.64 36.30
CA LEU A 226 29.74 -8.76 34.84
C LEU A 226 29.61 -10.21 34.36
N GLU A 227 30.30 -11.15 34.98
CA GLU A 227 30.25 -12.57 34.63
C GLU A 227 28.86 -13.17 34.88
N TRP A 228 28.19 -12.78 35.97
CA TRP A 228 26.81 -13.18 36.23
C TRP A 228 25.83 -12.63 35.17
N ILE A 229 25.91 -11.34 34.85
CA ILE A 229 25.09 -10.70 33.80
C ILE A 229 25.32 -11.39 32.44
N THR A 230 26.58 -11.60 32.05
CA THR A 230 26.93 -12.22 30.75
C THR A 230 26.66 -13.72 30.70
N SER A 231 26.74 -14.45 31.82
CA SER A 231 26.38 -15.87 31.88
C SER A 231 24.90 -16.15 31.52
N THR A 232 24.06 -15.12 31.69
CA THR A 232 22.60 -15.15 31.43
C THR A 232 22.26 -15.02 29.94
N ASP A 233 23.12 -14.40 29.12
CA ASP A 233 23.00 -14.39 27.64
C ASP A 233 24.32 -14.79 26.97
N ARG A 234 24.52 -16.10 26.84
CA ARG A 234 25.71 -16.71 26.21
C ARG A 234 25.78 -16.52 24.67
N GLN A 235 24.90 -15.74 24.06
CA GLN A 235 24.88 -15.51 22.60
C GLN A 235 25.09 -14.06 22.18
N SER A 236 25.01 -13.09 23.10
CA SER A 236 25.17 -11.67 22.80
C SER A 236 26.64 -11.21 22.83
N ASN A 237 27.15 -10.75 21.69
CA ASN A 237 28.42 -10.03 21.63
C ASN A 237 28.15 -8.54 21.94
N MET A 238 28.49 -8.11 23.16
CA MET A 238 28.13 -6.79 23.69
C MET A 238 28.75 -5.64 22.90
N ASP A 239 30.01 -5.75 22.46
CA ASP A 239 30.67 -4.72 21.64
C ASP A 239 29.91 -4.51 20.32
N GLN A 240 29.55 -5.61 19.64
CA GLN A 240 28.75 -5.56 18.40
C GLN A 240 27.34 -5.03 18.64
N ALA A 241 26.77 -5.26 19.83
CA ALA A 241 25.49 -4.68 20.22
C ALA A 241 25.59 -3.16 20.35
N VAL A 242 26.64 -2.63 21.01
CA VAL A 242 26.94 -1.20 21.15
C VAL A 242 27.16 -0.54 19.79
N ASP A 243 28.05 -1.07 18.95
CA ASP A 243 28.30 -0.59 17.59
C ASP A 243 27.01 -0.52 16.76
N SER A 244 26.17 -1.56 16.86
CA SER A 244 24.88 -1.61 16.16
C SER A 244 23.87 -0.58 16.68
N CYS A 245 24.01 -0.13 17.93
CA CYS A 245 23.14 0.90 18.51
C CYS A 245 23.65 2.31 18.18
N PHE A 246 24.97 2.55 18.18
CA PHE A 246 25.56 3.79 17.65
C PHE A 246 25.16 4.02 16.19
N SER A 247 25.35 3.02 15.32
CA SER A 247 25.00 3.16 13.90
C SER A 247 23.49 3.37 13.67
N ARG A 248 22.64 2.78 14.52
CA ARG A 248 21.19 3.03 14.49
C ARG A 248 20.82 4.42 15.02
N LEU A 249 21.48 4.92 16.06
CA LEU A 249 21.35 6.31 16.52
C LEU A 249 21.73 7.28 15.39
N GLU A 250 22.88 7.08 14.74
CA GLU A 250 23.30 7.89 13.59
C GLU A 250 22.28 7.91 12.46
N GLN A 251 21.67 6.76 12.14
CA GLN A 251 20.64 6.65 11.10
C GLN A 251 19.29 7.29 11.50
N LEU A 252 18.87 7.13 12.77
CA LEU A 252 17.60 7.67 13.28
C LEU A 252 17.79 9.10 13.83
N ASN A 253 18.16 10.02 12.94
CA ASN A 253 18.44 11.43 13.24
C ASN A 253 17.34 12.38 12.74
N GLU A 254 17.50 13.68 13.00
CA GLU A 254 16.55 14.73 12.57
C GLU A 254 16.37 14.77 11.05
N THR A 255 17.44 14.66 10.25
CA THR A 255 17.39 14.61 8.78
C THR A 255 16.53 13.45 8.28
N THR A 256 16.60 12.28 8.93
CA THR A 256 15.76 11.13 8.62
C THR A 256 14.28 11.41 8.94
N MET A 257 13.99 12.08 10.06
CA MET A 257 12.62 12.50 10.40
C MET A 257 12.08 13.55 9.40
N GLN A 258 12.86 14.58 9.08
CA GLN A 258 12.49 15.60 8.09
C GLN A 258 12.25 14.98 6.70
N ALA A 259 13.09 14.03 6.27
CA ALA A 259 12.92 13.33 5.01
C ALA A 259 11.67 12.44 4.99
N LEU A 260 11.37 11.75 6.11
CA LEU A 260 10.15 10.95 6.24
C LEU A 260 8.89 11.83 6.27
N LYS A 261 8.91 12.93 7.03
CA LYS A 261 7.84 13.93 7.09
C LYS A 261 7.50 14.48 5.70
N LYS A 262 8.51 14.87 4.92
CA LYS A 262 8.33 15.32 3.54
C LYS A 262 7.66 14.26 2.64
N ASN A 263 7.95 12.97 2.85
CA ASN A 263 7.28 11.89 2.12
C ASN A 263 5.81 11.70 2.55
N ILE A 264 5.51 11.88 3.84
CA ILE A 264 4.15 11.87 4.39
C ILE A 264 3.34 13.04 3.82
N GLU A 265 3.88 14.26 3.89
CA GLU A 265 3.27 15.49 3.35
C GLU A 265 2.97 15.35 1.85
N ALA A 266 3.92 14.87 1.05
CA ALA A 266 3.72 14.65 -0.39
C ALA A 266 2.66 13.58 -0.69
N ALA A 267 2.54 12.52 0.13
CA ALA A 267 1.49 11.53 -0.02
C ALA A 267 0.09 12.11 0.29
N ILE A 268 -0.02 12.91 1.36
CA ILE A 268 -1.26 13.60 1.76
C ILE A 268 -1.65 14.67 0.74
N GLU A 269 -0.71 15.45 0.21
CA GLU A 269 -0.98 16.42 -0.86
C GLU A 269 -1.50 15.72 -2.12
N THR A 270 -0.85 14.63 -2.54
CA THR A 270 -1.28 13.83 -3.70
C THR A 270 -2.70 13.30 -3.51
N ALA A 271 -3.02 12.80 -2.31
CA ALA A 271 -4.36 12.33 -1.94
C ALA A 271 -5.41 13.45 -1.84
N SER A 272 -4.99 14.67 -1.52
CA SER A 272 -5.85 15.84 -1.33
C SER A 272 -6.24 16.57 -2.62
N ASN A 273 -5.82 16.05 -3.79
CA ASN A 273 -6.08 16.67 -5.08
C ASN A 273 -7.59 16.74 -5.44
N LYS A 274 -8.21 17.87 -5.12
CA LYS A 274 -9.63 18.16 -5.40
C LYS A 274 -10.03 17.95 -6.85
N SER A 275 -9.15 18.27 -7.82
CA SER A 275 -9.47 18.09 -9.24
C SER A 275 -9.66 16.62 -9.64
N MET A 276 -9.00 15.70 -8.93
CA MET A 276 -9.11 14.26 -9.13
C MET A 276 -10.22 13.63 -8.28
N LYS A 277 -10.60 14.24 -7.15
CA LYS A 277 -11.82 13.88 -6.39
C LYS A 277 -13.11 14.34 -7.07
N GLU A 278 -13.15 15.56 -7.59
CA GLU A 278 -14.37 16.20 -8.11
C GLU A 278 -14.51 16.04 -9.64
N ILE A 279 -15.67 15.59 -10.11
CA ILE A 279 -16.04 15.59 -11.54
C ILE A 279 -16.85 16.87 -11.81
N LYS A 280 -16.15 17.94 -12.18
CA LYS A 280 -16.75 19.26 -12.43
C LYS A 280 -17.87 19.18 -13.48
N GLY A 281 -19.02 19.78 -13.16
CA GLY A 281 -20.20 19.79 -14.04
C GLY A 281 -20.97 18.47 -14.13
N LEU A 282 -20.62 17.43 -13.37
CA LEU A 282 -21.33 16.14 -13.42
C LEU A 282 -22.81 16.26 -13.05
N GLU A 283 -23.13 17.02 -12.01
CA GLU A 283 -24.52 17.22 -11.55
C GLU A 283 -25.35 18.02 -12.56
N GLU A 284 -24.79 19.10 -13.11
CA GLU A 284 -25.40 19.88 -14.20
C GLU A 284 -25.67 19.00 -15.44
N ARG A 285 -24.71 18.12 -15.78
CA ARG A 285 -24.81 17.18 -16.90
C ARG A 285 -25.86 16.10 -16.65
N LEU A 286 -25.97 15.57 -15.43
CA LEU A 286 -26.99 14.59 -15.04
C LEU A 286 -28.38 15.21 -15.05
N SER A 287 -28.56 16.39 -14.46
CA SER A 287 -29.85 17.11 -14.54
C SER A 287 -30.19 17.50 -15.99
N GLY A 288 -29.18 17.81 -16.81
CA GLY A 288 -29.34 17.96 -18.26
C GLY A 288 -29.91 16.69 -18.93
N LEU A 289 -29.47 15.50 -18.52
CA LEU A 289 -30.02 14.22 -19.00
C LEU A 289 -31.45 13.98 -18.47
N GLU A 290 -31.77 14.31 -17.22
CA GLU A 290 -33.14 14.21 -16.68
C GLU A 290 -34.15 15.07 -17.47
N ASN A 291 -33.77 16.30 -17.82
CA ASN A 291 -34.59 17.21 -18.64
C ASN A 291 -34.80 16.66 -20.07
N ILE A 292 -33.79 15.98 -20.63
CA ILE A 292 -33.91 15.27 -21.91
C ILE A 292 -34.82 14.04 -21.76
N MET A 293 -34.77 13.33 -20.63
CA MET A 293 -35.64 12.19 -20.35
C MET A 293 -37.11 12.57 -20.19
N PHE A 294 -37.42 13.72 -19.57
CA PHE A 294 -38.78 14.27 -19.57
C PHE A 294 -39.28 14.53 -21.00
N SER A 295 -38.42 15.10 -21.85
CA SER A 295 -38.72 15.32 -23.28
C SER A 295 -38.94 14.00 -24.03
N ASN A 296 -38.16 12.96 -23.72
CA ASN A 296 -38.28 11.62 -24.30
C ASN A 296 -39.64 10.98 -23.97
N LYS A 297 -40.07 11.06 -22.69
CA LYS A 297 -41.38 10.56 -22.24
C LYS A 297 -42.56 11.24 -22.96
N ARG A 298 -42.44 12.54 -23.27
CA ARG A 298 -43.45 13.25 -24.08
C ARG A 298 -43.55 12.67 -25.49
N TYR A 299 -42.43 12.33 -26.14
CA TYR A 299 -42.48 11.66 -27.45
C TYR A 299 -43.14 10.28 -27.39
N VAL A 300 -42.98 9.49 -26.31
CA VAL A 300 -43.72 8.22 -26.14
C VAL A 300 -45.23 8.46 -26.08
N GLN A 301 -45.69 9.50 -25.36
CA GLN A 301 -47.10 9.86 -25.32
C GLN A 301 -47.62 10.31 -26.70
N GLU A 302 -46.87 11.15 -27.42
CA GLU A 302 -47.22 11.57 -28.79
C GLU A 302 -47.34 10.36 -29.75
N GLN A 303 -46.48 9.34 -29.61
CA GLN A 303 -46.57 8.08 -30.36
C GLN A 303 -47.80 7.24 -29.95
N GLU A 304 -48.13 7.19 -28.64
CA GLU A 304 -49.33 6.50 -28.12
C GLU A 304 -50.61 7.10 -28.72
N GLU A 305 -50.73 8.43 -28.69
CA GLU A 305 -51.88 9.17 -29.20
C GLU A 305 -52.06 8.99 -30.72
N HIS A 306 -50.98 9.06 -31.50
CA HIS A 306 -51.03 8.78 -32.93
C HIS A 306 -51.39 7.31 -33.23
N SER A 307 -50.83 6.36 -32.48
CA SER A 307 -51.10 4.92 -32.64
C SER A 307 -52.57 4.57 -32.33
N ILE A 308 -53.12 5.14 -31.25
CA ILE A 308 -54.54 5.04 -30.89
C ILE A 308 -55.42 5.68 -31.97
N GLY A 309 -55.07 6.88 -32.47
CA GLY A 309 -55.83 7.56 -33.51
C GLY A 309 -55.93 6.77 -34.81
N LEU A 310 -54.83 6.19 -35.29
CA LEU A 310 -54.80 5.35 -36.50
C LEU A 310 -55.62 4.06 -36.29
N ASN A 311 -55.54 3.44 -35.11
CA ASN A 311 -56.33 2.27 -34.74
C ASN A 311 -57.84 2.57 -34.67
N GLN A 312 -58.25 3.70 -34.09
CA GLN A 312 -59.65 4.15 -34.09
C GLN A 312 -60.18 4.36 -35.52
N ASN A 313 -59.36 4.93 -36.40
CA ASN A 313 -59.74 5.16 -37.80
C ASN A 313 -59.95 3.84 -38.56
N LEU A 314 -59.05 2.85 -38.40
CA LEU A 314 -59.22 1.50 -38.94
C LEU A 314 -60.52 0.83 -38.43
N GLN A 315 -60.83 0.98 -37.13
CA GLN A 315 -62.06 0.45 -36.52
C GLN A 315 -63.34 1.17 -36.95
N ARG A 316 -63.26 2.40 -37.48
CA ARG A 316 -64.41 3.10 -38.07
C ARG A 316 -64.66 2.61 -39.50
N LEU A 317 -63.60 2.46 -40.29
CA LEU A 317 -63.68 1.89 -41.65
C LEU A 317 -64.30 0.49 -41.66
N SER A 318 -63.82 -0.42 -40.80
CA SER A 318 -64.32 -1.80 -40.74
C SER A 318 -65.77 -1.93 -40.20
N LYS A 319 -66.34 -0.85 -39.67
CA LYS A 319 -67.75 -0.80 -39.22
C LYS A 319 -68.68 -0.08 -40.20
N LEU A 320 -68.15 0.83 -41.01
CA LEU A 320 -68.93 1.67 -41.93
C LEU A 320 -68.91 1.14 -43.37
N GLY A 321 -67.82 0.49 -43.80
CA GLY A 321 -67.71 -0.11 -45.14
C GLY A 321 -67.65 0.89 -46.31
N ASP A 322 -67.55 2.19 -46.02
CA ASP A 322 -67.48 3.24 -47.05
C ASP A 322 -66.05 3.36 -47.60
N GLU A 323 -65.89 3.07 -48.90
CA GLU A 323 -64.59 3.18 -49.59
C GLU A 323 -64.27 4.62 -50.03
N THR A 324 -65.27 5.52 -50.10
CA THR A 324 -65.07 6.90 -50.62
C THR A 324 -64.17 7.76 -49.74
N ILE A 325 -64.10 7.44 -48.43
CA ILE A 325 -63.24 8.11 -47.46
C ILE A 325 -61.78 7.62 -47.45
N LEU A 326 -61.45 6.55 -48.20
CA LEU A 326 -60.09 5.97 -48.19
C LEU A 326 -58.99 6.94 -48.65
N PRO A 327 -59.16 7.79 -49.69
CA PRO A 327 -58.10 8.70 -50.13
C PRO A 327 -57.71 9.73 -49.06
N ASP A 328 -58.68 10.41 -48.45
CA ASP A 328 -58.47 11.44 -47.44
C ASP A 328 -57.94 10.84 -46.13
N LEU A 329 -58.43 9.65 -45.76
CA LEU A 329 -57.91 8.95 -44.58
C LEU A 329 -56.47 8.48 -44.81
N CYS A 330 -56.14 7.94 -45.99
CA CYS A 330 -54.77 7.60 -46.34
C CYS A 330 -53.88 8.84 -46.33
N GLN A 331 -54.32 9.98 -46.89
CA GLN A 331 -53.56 11.23 -46.85
C GLN A 331 -53.31 11.69 -45.40
N THR A 332 -54.29 11.54 -44.51
CA THR A 332 -54.17 11.84 -43.07
C THR A 332 -53.23 10.88 -42.35
N HIS A 333 -53.31 9.57 -42.61
CA HIS A 333 -52.40 8.56 -42.08
C HIS A 333 -50.96 8.81 -42.55
N SER A 334 -50.74 9.25 -43.79
CA SER A 334 -49.41 9.63 -44.28
C SER A 334 -48.84 10.81 -43.47
N ARG A 335 -49.64 11.86 -43.20
CA ARG A 335 -49.22 13.00 -42.36
C ARG A 335 -48.83 12.55 -40.96
N HIS A 336 -49.64 11.71 -40.31
CA HIS A 336 -49.35 11.20 -38.96
C HIS A 336 -48.07 10.36 -38.95
N LEU A 337 -47.87 9.45 -39.91
CA LEU A 337 -46.65 8.65 -39.99
C LEU A 337 -45.39 9.49 -40.22
N SER A 338 -45.47 10.62 -40.94
CA SER A 338 -44.35 11.56 -41.03
C SER A 338 -43.99 12.20 -39.69
N VAL A 339 -44.97 12.48 -38.82
CA VAL A 339 -44.72 12.97 -37.45
C VAL A 339 -44.17 11.86 -36.56
N MET A 340 -44.74 10.66 -36.61
CA MET A 340 -44.25 9.48 -35.86
C MET A 340 -42.79 9.15 -36.21
N LEU A 341 -42.40 9.25 -37.49
CA LEU A 341 -41.02 9.07 -37.94
C LEU A 341 -40.08 10.17 -37.40
N LYS A 342 -40.52 11.44 -37.40
CA LYS A 342 -39.74 12.54 -36.83
C LYS A 342 -39.52 12.36 -35.33
N ASN A 343 -40.56 11.96 -34.59
CA ASN A 343 -40.47 11.68 -33.16
C ASN A 343 -39.54 10.49 -32.89
N HIS A 344 -39.60 9.43 -33.70
CA HIS A 344 -38.67 8.29 -33.65
C HIS A 344 -37.21 8.72 -33.85
N GLN A 345 -36.94 9.60 -34.81
CA GLN A 345 -35.59 10.16 -35.01
C GLN A 345 -35.10 10.93 -33.78
N GLN A 346 -35.97 11.74 -33.13
CA GLN A 346 -35.60 12.44 -31.90
C GLN A 346 -35.33 11.48 -30.73
N MET A 347 -36.13 10.41 -30.56
CA MET A 347 -35.89 9.40 -29.51
C MET A 347 -34.58 8.62 -29.74
N ARG A 348 -34.27 8.26 -31.00
CA ARG A 348 -32.97 7.66 -31.38
C ARG A 348 -31.80 8.59 -31.06
N ASP A 349 -31.93 9.89 -31.30
CA ASP A 349 -30.86 10.85 -31.01
C ASP A 349 -30.71 11.13 -29.51
N ILE A 350 -31.80 11.03 -28.73
CA ILE A 350 -31.75 11.01 -27.25
C ILE A 350 -30.99 9.76 -26.78
N LEU A 351 -31.32 8.57 -27.29
CA LEU A 351 -30.64 7.31 -26.95
C LEU A 351 -29.13 7.38 -27.21
N LYS A 352 -28.72 7.91 -28.37
CA LYS A 352 -27.30 8.12 -28.71
C LYS A 352 -26.61 9.11 -27.78
N ARG A 353 -27.31 10.15 -27.29
CA ARG A 353 -26.77 11.11 -26.32
C ARG A 353 -26.61 10.50 -24.93
N CYS A 354 -27.62 9.78 -24.43
CA CYS A 354 -27.54 9.06 -23.15
C CYS A 354 -26.42 8.00 -23.16
N THR A 355 -26.28 7.28 -24.28
CA THR A 355 -25.19 6.33 -24.53
C THR A 355 -23.82 6.99 -24.39
N LYS A 356 -23.53 8.00 -25.22
CA LYS A 356 -22.22 8.67 -25.23
C LYS A 356 -21.87 9.29 -23.88
N ALA A 357 -22.88 9.86 -23.19
CA ALA A 357 -22.71 10.40 -21.85
C ALA A 357 -22.30 9.32 -20.82
N LYS A 358 -22.82 8.09 -20.92
CA LYS A 358 -22.41 6.96 -20.08
C LYS A 358 -21.02 6.44 -20.46
N GLU A 359 -20.71 6.36 -21.75
CA GLU A 359 -19.39 5.95 -22.24
C GLU A 359 -18.28 6.90 -21.76
N GLU A 360 -18.50 8.21 -21.91
CA GLU A 360 -17.60 9.27 -21.45
C GLU A 360 -17.38 9.23 -19.92
N LEU A 361 -18.47 9.08 -19.13
CA LEU A 361 -18.37 8.97 -17.68
C LEU A 361 -17.59 7.73 -17.26
N SER A 362 -17.85 6.58 -17.89
CA SER A 362 -17.18 5.31 -17.56
C SER A 362 -15.66 5.38 -17.82
N LEU A 363 -15.26 5.99 -18.94
CA LEU A 363 -13.85 6.22 -19.27
C LEU A 363 -13.18 7.23 -18.30
N ASN A 364 -13.87 8.30 -17.91
CA ASN A 364 -13.34 9.27 -16.94
C ASN A 364 -13.17 8.64 -15.55
N LEU A 365 -14.13 7.82 -15.11
CA LEU A 365 -14.07 7.09 -13.85
C LEU A 365 -12.94 6.06 -13.84
N LEU A 366 -12.74 5.30 -14.92
CA LEU A 366 -11.60 4.38 -15.03
C LEU A 366 -10.25 5.10 -14.87
N GLN A 367 -10.08 6.28 -15.47
CA GLN A 367 -8.87 7.09 -15.32
C GLN A 367 -8.69 7.60 -13.88
N ARG A 368 -9.78 8.00 -13.20
CA ARG A 368 -9.73 8.44 -11.81
C ARG A 368 -9.49 7.29 -10.83
N LEU A 369 -10.05 6.11 -11.07
CA LEU A 369 -9.80 4.89 -10.29
C LEU A 369 -8.33 4.44 -10.42
N LYS A 370 -7.72 4.57 -11.60
CA LYS A 370 -6.26 4.39 -11.79
C LYS A 370 -5.45 5.35 -10.92
N TRP A 371 -5.87 6.60 -10.78
CA TRP A 371 -5.26 7.56 -9.85
C TRP A 371 -5.49 7.18 -8.38
N VAL A 372 -6.69 6.75 -7.97
CA VAL A 372 -6.96 6.31 -6.59
C VAL A 372 -6.05 5.15 -6.20
N VAL A 373 -5.88 4.14 -7.07
CA VAL A 373 -4.97 3.02 -6.82
C VAL A 373 -3.52 3.48 -6.70
N PHE A 374 -3.07 4.43 -7.54
CA PHE A 374 -1.75 5.05 -7.39
C PHE A 374 -1.57 5.76 -6.04
N VAL A 375 -2.57 6.52 -5.58
CA VAL A 375 -2.53 7.21 -4.27
C VAL A 375 -2.55 6.21 -3.12
N GLN A 376 -3.42 5.21 -3.15
CA GLN A 376 -3.48 4.17 -2.11
C GLN A 376 -2.16 3.39 -2.01
N ASN A 377 -1.52 3.08 -3.16
CA ASN A 377 -0.20 2.47 -3.18
C ASN A 377 0.87 3.41 -2.58
N ASN A 378 0.88 4.70 -2.92
CA ASN A 378 1.83 5.67 -2.34
C ASN A 378 1.64 5.82 -0.81
N ILE A 379 0.41 5.94 -0.33
CA ILE A 379 0.09 5.95 1.11
C ILE A 379 0.56 4.64 1.78
N SER A 380 0.36 3.49 1.12
CA SER A 380 0.83 2.20 1.59
C SER A 380 2.36 2.13 1.66
N ASP A 381 3.09 2.59 0.63
CA ASP A 381 4.56 2.58 0.60
C ASP A 381 5.17 3.47 1.69
N VAL A 382 4.58 4.64 1.95
CA VAL A 382 5.01 5.51 3.06
C VAL A 382 4.60 4.91 4.42
N SER A 383 3.44 4.25 4.52
CA SER A 383 3.03 3.53 5.73
C SER A 383 3.96 2.37 6.08
N HIS A 384 4.45 1.61 5.08
CA HIS A 384 5.43 0.54 5.29
C HIS A 384 6.77 1.10 5.78
N LYS A 385 7.25 2.23 5.21
CA LYS A 385 8.44 2.93 5.70
C LYS A 385 8.25 3.39 7.15
N LEU A 386 7.10 4.00 7.47
CA LEU A 386 6.74 4.44 8.82
C LEU A 386 6.80 3.28 9.83
N LEU A 387 6.25 2.12 9.48
CA LEU A 387 6.28 0.91 10.31
C LEU A 387 7.70 0.38 10.52
N ILE A 388 8.53 0.36 9.47
CA ILE A 388 9.95 -0.06 9.55
C ILE A 388 10.73 0.88 10.50
N TYR A 389 10.53 2.20 10.40
CA TYR A 389 11.14 3.14 11.34
C TYR A 389 10.58 3.01 12.76
N HIS A 390 9.28 2.73 12.93
CA HIS A 390 8.67 2.51 14.25
C HIS A 390 9.26 1.30 14.97
N GLU A 391 9.27 0.13 14.34
CA GLU A 391 9.87 -1.07 14.94
C GLU A 391 11.39 -0.96 15.04
N GLY A 392 12.04 -0.20 14.14
CA GLY A 392 13.47 0.13 14.24
C GLY A 392 13.83 0.96 15.48
N LEU A 393 13.04 2.01 15.76
CA LEU A 393 13.18 2.88 16.93
C LEU A 393 12.83 2.15 18.23
N LYS A 394 11.73 1.39 18.25
CA LYS A 394 11.32 0.54 19.37
C LYS A 394 12.36 -0.52 19.72
N ALA A 395 12.91 -1.21 18.72
CA ALA A 395 13.98 -2.18 18.94
C ALA A 395 15.31 -1.55 19.39
N LEU A 396 15.58 -0.30 18.99
CA LEU A 396 16.71 0.48 19.50
C LEU A 396 16.47 0.91 20.95
N LYS A 397 15.31 1.48 21.28
CA LYS A 397 14.95 1.88 22.64
C LYS A 397 15.04 0.71 23.61
N ASN A 398 14.42 -0.43 23.30
CA ASN A 398 14.49 -1.62 24.15
C ASN A 398 15.93 -2.09 24.44
N ARG A 399 16.90 -1.82 23.56
CA ARG A 399 18.33 -2.11 23.79
C ARG A 399 19.01 -1.04 24.65
N LEU A 400 18.70 0.24 24.42
CA LEU A 400 19.18 1.34 25.25
C LEU A 400 18.66 1.23 26.69
N ASP A 401 17.40 0.82 26.87
CA ASP A 401 16.79 0.54 28.17
C ASP A 401 17.52 -0.63 28.90
N ILE A 402 18.04 -1.63 28.17
CA ILE A 402 18.89 -2.71 28.73
C ILE A 402 20.28 -2.18 29.10
N PHE A 403 20.93 -1.39 28.22
CA PHE A 403 22.22 -0.78 28.54
C PHE A 403 22.13 0.16 29.74
N GLN A 404 21.01 0.87 29.92
CA GLN A 404 20.75 1.70 31.09
C GLN A 404 20.60 0.85 32.36
N GLN A 405 19.96 -0.33 32.28
CA GLN A 405 19.90 -1.27 33.41
C GLN A 405 21.29 -1.80 33.78
N VAL A 406 22.16 -2.09 32.80
CA VAL A 406 23.56 -2.50 33.03
C VAL A 406 24.35 -1.37 33.68
N HIS A 407 24.25 -0.15 33.18
CA HIS A 407 24.88 1.05 33.77
C HIS A 407 24.45 1.29 35.23
N LEU A 408 23.17 1.09 35.55
CA LEU A 408 22.63 1.24 36.92
C LEU A 408 22.83 0.02 37.82
N SER A 409 23.29 -1.12 37.29
CA SER A 409 23.45 -2.38 38.04
C SER A 409 24.42 -2.30 39.23
N PRO A 410 25.56 -1.57 39.18
CA PRO A 410 26.45 -1.40 40.32
C PRO A 410 25.74 -0.83 41.55
N ASP A 411 25.11 0.35 41.42
CA ASP A 411 24.47 1.04 42.53
C ASP A 411 23.25 0.27 43.06
N ILE A 412 22.45 -0.32 42.16
CA ILE A 412 21.29 -1.12 42.55
C ILE A 412 21.73 -2.36 43.34
N TYR A 413 22.79 -3.05 42.92
CA TYR A 413 23.34 -4.21 43.62
C TYR A 413 23.88 -3.85 45.02
N LEU A 414 24.70 -2.79 45.12
CA LEU A 414 25.27 -2.35 46.40
C LEU A 414 24.18 -1.93 47.40
N ASN A 415 23.15 -1.20 46.95
CA ASN A 415 22.01 -0.81 47.79
C ASN A 415 21.15 -2.02 48.19
N ALA A 416 20.92 -2.99 47.30
CA ALA A 416 20.16 -4.20 47.62
C ALA A 416 20.86 -5.06 48.68
N VAL A 417 22.19 -5.24 48.58
CA VAL A 417 23.00 -5.92 49.60
C VAL A 417 22.88 -5.22 50.97
N GLY A 418 23.01 -3.89 50.99
CA GLY A 418 22.85 -3.09 52.21
C GLY A 418 21.47 -3.24 52.85
N GLU A 419 20.41 -3.15 52.06
CA GLU A 419 19.02 -3.25 52.52
C GLU A 419 18.67 -4.65 53.05
N VAL A 420 19.16 -5.72 52.42
CA VAL A 420 18.96 -7.10 52.92
C VAL A 420 19.57 -7.28 54.31
N VAL A 421 20.81 -6.82 54.52
CA VAL A 421 21.48 -6.90 55.83
C VAL A 421 20.75 -6.03 56.85
N ARG A 422 20.32 -4.81 56.48
CA ARG A 422 19.52 -3.92 57.35
C ARG A 422 18.23 -4.59 57.81
N ARG A 423 17.50 -5.26 56.90
CA ARG A 423 16.26 -5.97 57.20
C ARG A 423 16.47 -7.20 58.07
N ARG A 424 17.52 -8.00 57.81
CA ARG A 424 17.89 -9.15 58.66
C ARG A 424 18.32 -8.71 60.06
N ALA A 425 19.05 -7.60 60.19
CA ALA A 425 19.39 -7.01 61.49
C ALA A 425 18.15 -6.50 62.25
N PHE A 426 17.25 -5.78 61.56
CA PHE A 426 16.01 -5.27 62.15
C PHE A 426 15.08 -6.41 62.60
N SER A 427 14.77 -7.37 61.73
CA SER A 427 13.87 -8.49 62.05
C SER A 427 14.41 -9.33 63.23
N LYS A 428 15.70 -9.65 63.24
CA LYS A 428 16.38 -10.34 64.37
C LYS A 428 16.28 -9.55 65.69
N ALA A 429 16.51 -8.24 65.66
CA ALA A 429 16.41 -7.39 66.85
C ALA A 429 14.95 -7.26 67.35
N PHE A 430 14.02 -7.00 66.43
CA PHE A 430 12.60 -6.86 66.71
C PHE A 430 11.97 -8.15 67.24
N LEU A 431 12.24 -9.30 66.61
CA LEU A 431 11.70 -10.59 67.05
C LEU A 431 12.24 -11.00 68.42
N LYS A 432 13.53 -10.72 68.70
CA LYS A 432 14.07 -10.91 70.05
C LYS A 432 13.36 -10.01 71.08
N TRP A 433 13.28 -8.70 70.81
CA TRP A 433 12.60 -7.76 71.69
C TRP A 433 11.13 -8.15 71.94
N ALA A 434 10.41 -8.54 70.89
CA ALA A 434 9.02 -8.95 70.99
C ALA A 434 8.86 -10.26 71.76
N HIS A 435 9.77 -11.23 71.59
CA HIS A 435 9.80 -12.46 72.38
C HIS A 435 10.09 -12.19 73.86
N ASP A 436 11.11 -11.39 74.16
CA ASP A 436 11.50 -11.02 75.53
C ASP A 436 10.37 -10.23 76.23
N LEU A 437 9.65 -9.37 75.52
CA LEU A 437 8.45 -8.67 75.99
C LEU A 437 7.26 -9.64 76.18
N SER A 438 7.10 -10.61 75.28
CA SER A 438 5.98 -11.57 75.36
C SER A 438 6.12 -12.49 76.57
N ALA A 439 7.32 -13.01 76.81
CA ALA A 439 7.61 -13.82 78.00
C ALA A 439 7.33 -13.04 79.30
N GLN A 440 7.80 -11.79 79.41
CA GLN A 440 7.51 -10.94 80.57
C GLN A 440 6.01 -10.66 80.76
N SER A 441 5.28 -10.45 79.66
CA SER A 441 3.83 -10.17 79.71
C SER A 441 3.03 -11.42 80.09
N ASP A 442 3.41 -12.58 79.57
CA ASP A 442 2.84 -13.89 79.89
C ASP A 442 3.13 -14.32 81.34
N ASP A 443 4.35 -14.09 81.85
CA ASP A 443 4.69 -14.33 83.26
C ASP A 443 3.85 -13.46 84.21
N ILE A 444 3.74 -12.15 83.95
CA ILE A 444 2.90 -11.23 84.75
C ILE A 444 1.42 -11.66 84.68
N TYR A 445 0.95 -12.03 83.50
CA TYR A 445 -0.42 -12.52 83.28
C TYR A 445 -0.70 -13.79 84.08
N LYS A 446 0.17 -14.80 83.97
CA LYS A 446 0.07 -16.06 84.70
C LYS A 446 0.15 -15.87 86.21
N GLU A 447 0.98 -14.96 86.71
CA GLU A 447 1.05 -14.69 88.14
C GLU A 447 -0.27 -14.07 88.64
N GLU A 448 -0.81 -13.06 87.94
CA GLU A 448 -2.07 -12.41 88.32
C GLU A 448 -3.28 -13.36 88.23
N ILE A 449 -3.38 -14.17 87.17
CA ILE A 449 -4.39 -15.24 87.05
C ILE A 449 -4.24 -16.24 88.21
N SER A 450 -3.02 -16.65 88.55
CA SER A 450 -2.75 -17.57 89.66
C SER A 450 -3.14 -16.97 91.02
N ARG A 451 -2.89 -15.68 91.25
CA ARG A 451 -3.33 -14.96 92.47
C ARG A 451 -4.86 -14.90 92.55
N ARG A 452 -5.53 -14.51 91.46
CA ARG A 452 -7.00 -14.44 91.40
C ARG A 452 -7.63 -15.80 91.65
N LYS A 453 -7.11 -16.85 90.99
CA LYS A 453 -7.56 -18.22 91.20
C LYS A 453 -7.33 -18.71 92.63
N ALA A 454 -6.14 -18.51 93.19
CA ALA A 454 -5.84 -18.90 94.57
C ALA A 454 -6.70 -18.15 95.62
N PHE A 455 -7.18 -16.94 95.31
CA PHE A 455 -8.19 -16.24 96.12
C PHE A 455 -9.61 -16.76 95.86
N HIS A 456 -9.98 -17.00 94.60
CA HIS A 456 -11.27 -17.55 94.20
C HIS A 456 -11.52 -18.92 94.86
N ASP A 457 -10.54 -19.83 94.83
CA ASP A 457 -10.60 -21.15 95.47
C ASP A 457 -10.89 -21.05 97.00
N GLN A 458 -10.55 -19.93 97.65
CA GLN A 458 -10.85 -19.66 99.06
C GLN A 458 -12.20 -18.94 99.27
N PHE A 459 -12.73 -18.25 98.26
CA PHE A 459 -13.85 -17.31 98.38
C PHE A 459 -15.13 -17.75 97.66
N GLU A 460 -15.04 -18.60 96.64
CA GLU A 460 -16.15 -19.12 95.82
C GLU A 460 -17.29 -19.69 96.68
N ASN A 461 -16.92 -20.43 97.72
CA ASN A 461 -17.82 -21.14 98.62
C ASN A 461 -18.12 -20.34 99.91
N HIS A 462 -17.70 -19.08 99.99
CA HIS A 462 -17.88 -18.24 101.17
C HIS A 462 -19.06 -17.28 101.03
N PHE A 463 -19.88 -17.15 102.09
CA PHE A 463 -21.13 -16.36 102.06
C PHE A 463 -20.95 -14.87 101.74
N LEU A 464 -19.73 -14.33 101.89
CA LEU A 464 -19.38 -12.95 101.53
C LEU A 464 -19.28 -12.71 100.01
N ARG A 465 -19.26 -13.75 99.16
CA ARG A 465 -19.22 -13.64 97.69
C ARG A 465 -20.26 -12.67 97.14
N ASN A 466 -21.48 -12.71 97.71
CA ASN A 466 -22.61 -11.85 97.35
C ASN A 466 -22.41 -10.35 97.66
N LEU A 467 -21.34 -9.95 98.37
CA LEU A 467 -21.01 -8.55 98.67
C LEU A 467 -19.96 -7.96 97.71
N PHE A 468 -19.28 -8.79 96.92
CA PHE A 468 -18.15 -8.39 96.07
C PHE A 468 -18.25 -8.97 94.63
N PRO A 469 -19.27 -8.57 93.85
CA PRO A 469 -19.36 -8.96 92.43
C PRO A 469 -18.17 -8.42 91.62
N GLY A 470 -17.75 -9.17 90.60
CA GLY A 470 -16.60 -8.83 89.74
C GLY A 470 -15.24 -9.36 90.24
N LEU A 471 -15.17 -9.98 91.44
CA LEU A 471 -13.95 -10.68 91.89
C LEU A 471 -13.68 -12.01 91.16
N GLU A 472 -14.51 -12.35 90.18
CA GLU A 472 -14.38 -13.55 89.33
C GLU A 472 -13.90 -13.17 87.90
N ASP A 473 -13.69 -11.88 87.63
CA ASP A 473 -13.23 -11.38 86.34
C ASP A 473 -11.73 -11.65 86.17
N GLU A 474 -11.35 -12.33 85.09
CA GLU A 474 -9.94 -12.47 84.67
C GLU A 474 -9.55 -11.33 83.70
N PRO A 475 -8.31 -10.81 83.76
CA PRO A 475 -7.81 -9.89 82.74
C PRO A 475 -7.72 -10.61 81.38
N PRO A 476 -7.82 -9.88 80.25
CA PRO A 476 -7.46 -10.42 78.94
C PRO A 476 -5.93 -10.57 78.81
N PRO A 477 -5.41 -11.60 78.13
CA PRO A 477 -3.98 -11.72 77.84
C PRO A 477 -3.56 -10.61 76.85
N PHE A 478 -2.56 -9.81 77.23
CA PHE A 478 -1.96 -8.79 76.38
C PHE A 478 -0.50 -9.14 76.11
N ALA A 479 -0.10 -9.09 74.83
CA ALA A 479 1.25 -9.42 74.35
C ALA A 479 1.80 -10.82 74.77
N ALA A 480 0.99 -11.72 75.32
CA ALA A 480 1.44 -13.01 75.86
C ALA A 480 1.86 -14.06 74.80
N GLN A 481 2.00 -13.68 73.53
CA GLN A 481 2.50 -14.52 72.45
C GLN A 481 3.40 -13.70 71.51
N PRO A 482 4.56 -14.23 71.09
CA PRO A 482 5.45 -13.54 70.17
C PRO A 482 4.84 -13.43 68.76
N PRO A 483 5.18 -12.39 67.99
CA PRO A 483 4.73 -12.25 66.61
C PRO A 483 5.36 -13.30 65.69
N ASN A 484 4.66 -13.62 64.60
CA ASN A 484 5.16 -14.51 63.56
C ASN A 484 6.50 -14.03 62.98
N VAL A 485 7.39 -14.99 62.67
CA VAL A 485 8.70 -14.71 62.04
C VAL A 485 8.49 -14.21 60.61
N PHE A 486 9.17 -13.12 60.25
CA PHE A 486 9.13 -12.49 58.93
C PHE A 486 10.55 -12.31 58.36
N ASP A 487 10.65 -11.93 57.08
CA ASP A 487 11.90 -11.77 56.31
C ASP A 487 12.77 -13.04 56.16
N ASN A 488 12.25 -14.22 56.50
CA ASN A 488 12.92 -15.53 56.37
C ASN A 488 13.41 -15.89 54.95
N TYR A 489 12.81 -15.33 53.90
CA TYR A 489 13.18 -15.58 52.51
C TYR A 489 14.27 -14.64 51.97
N LEU A 490 14.79 -13.72 52.80
CA LEU A 490 15.93 -12.88 52.41
C LEU A 490 17.23 -13.70 52.39
N PRO A 491 18.14 -13.50 51.41
CA PRO A 491 19.43 -14.19 51.35
C PRO A 491 20.27 -14.05 52.64
N GLU A 492 21.17 -15.00 52.88
CA GLU A 492 21.90 -15.18 54.13
C GLU A 492 23.06 -14.18 54.35
N LEU A 493 22.85 -12.90 54.02
CA LEU A 493 23.85 -11.84 54.13
C LEU A 493 24.02 -11.33 55.57
N THR A 494 25.25 -10.89 55.85
CA THR A 494 25.74 -10.44 57.16
C THR A 494 26.44 -9.07 57.09
N CYS A 495 26.76 -8.49 58.25
CA CYS A 495 27.57 -7.27 58.31
C CYS A 495 29.04 -7.52 57.89
N GLU A 496 29.50 -8.76 57.94
CA GLU A 496 30.84 -9.19 57.53
C GLU A 496 30.96 -9.18 56.00
N ASP A 497 29.90 -9.56 55.27
CA ASP A 497 29.85 -9.45 53.81
C ASP A 497 29.95 -7.99 53.35
N ILE A 498 29.29 -7.05 54.04
CA ILE A 498 29.40 -5.61 53.77
C ILE A 498 30.83 -5.10 54.02
N LYS A 499 31.51 -5.60 55.07
CA LYS A 499 32.91 -5.23 55.35
C LYS A 499 33.86 -5.77 54.28
N LEU A 500 33.66 -7.02 53.85
CA LEU A 500 34.40 -7.65 52.76
C LEU A 500 34.21 -6.87 51.45
N LEU A 501 32.96 -6.51 51.12
CA LEU A 501 32.61 -5.73 49.93
C LEU A 501 33.25 -4.32 49.95
N LYS A 502 33.22 -3.62 51.09
CA LYS A 502 33.94 -2.33 51.27
C LYS A 502 35.46 -2.47 51.19
N GLN A 503 36.02 -3.61 51.60
CA GLN A 503 37.47 -3.88 51.50
C GLN A 503 37.90 -4.21 50.06
N GLN A 504 37.04 -4.88 49.29
CA GLN A 504 37.29 -5.23 47.89
C GLN A 504 36.99 -4.07 46.92
N LEU A 505 36.05 -3.18 47.26
CA LEU A 505 35.65 -2.02 46.45
C LEU A 505 35.87 -0.69 47.20
N PRO A 506 37.13 -0.31 47.52
CA PRO A 506 37.42 0.87 48.34
C PRO A 506 36.96 2.19 47.69
N GLU A 507 36.96 2.28 46.36
CA GLU A 507 36.48 3.49 45.64
C GLU A 507 34.95 3.65 45.69
N MET A 508 34.20 2.55 45.86
CA MET A 508 32.73 2.56 46.00
C MET A 508 32.25 2.46 47.45
N ALA A 509 33.18 2.39 48.42
CA ALA A 509 32.85 2.14 49.83
C ALA A 509 32.00 3.24 50.50
N SER A 510 31.93 4.43 49.90
CA SER A 510 31.06 5.55 50.28
C SER A 510 29.62 5.42 49.78
N ALA A 511 29.38 4.67 48.70
CA ALA A 511 28.05 4.40 48.15
C ALA A 511 27.31 3.26 48.89
N ILE A 512 28.04 2.43 49.63
CA ILE A 512 27.50 1.31 50.42
C ILE A 512 26.96 1.86 51.77
N PRO A 513 25.64 1.84 52.03
CA PRO A 513 25.03 2.46 53.21
C PRO A 513 25.54 1.88 54.54
N GLU A 514 25.78 2.76 55.52
CA GLU A 514 26.27 2.34 56.84
C GLU A 514 25.13 2.12 57.84
N TYR A 515 24.85 0.84 58.12
CA TYR A 515 23.92 0.44 59.16
C TYR A 515 24.68 -0.18 60.34
N THR A 516 24.68 0.50 61.48
CA THR A 516 25.24 -0.05 62.73
C THR A 516 24.17 -0.82 63.50
N GLU A 517 24.43 -2.06 63.92
CA GLU A 517 23.51 -2.83 64.79
C GLU A 517 23.16 -2.06 66.07
N SER A 518 24.09 -1.23 66.56
CA SER A 518 23.93 -0.28 67.67
C SER A 518 22.66 0.57 67.56
N SER A 519 22.27 1.00 66.34
CA SER A 519 21.09 1.83 66.10
C SER A 519 19.79 1.12 66.46
N PHE A 520 19.69 -0.18 66.21
CA PHE A 520 18.50 -0.98 66.54
C PHE A 520 18.51 -1.41 68.02
N ASN A 521 19.69 -1.76 68.56
CA ASN A 521 19.84 -2.09 69.98
C ASN A 521 19.47 -0.91 70.91
N PHE A 522 19.72 0.34 70.49
CA PHE A 522 19.25 1.52 71.20
C PHE A 522 17.71 1.65 71.18
N MET A 523 17.08 1.46 70.01
CA MET A 523 15.64 1.63 69.81
C MET A 523 14.79 0.67 70.66
N PHE A 524 15.27 -0.55 70.91
CA PHE A 524 14.56 -1.59 71.67
C PHE A 524 15.07 -1.77 73.13
N SER A 525 15.91 -0.85 73.64
CA SER A 525 16.46 -0.94 75.00
C SER A 525 15.46 -0.47 76.09
N PRO A 526 15.22 -1.26 77.15
CA PRO A 526 14.21 -0.93 78.18
C PRO A 526 14.54 0.30 79.05
N ASN A 527 15.79 0.78 79.04
CA ASN A 527 16.22 1.90 79.89
C ASN A 527 15.61 3.26 79.50
N LEU A 528 15.12 3.42 78.26
CA LEU A 528 14.54 4.69 77.78
C LEU A 528 13.28 5.12 78.55
N LEU A 529 12.54 4.17 79.12
CA LEU A 529 11.34 4.43 79.94
C LEU A 529 11.65 4.83 81.40
N ARG A 530 12.92 4.86 81.83
CA ARG A 530 13.29 5.07 83.24
C ARG A 530 13.84 6.47 83.57
N SER A 531 14.22 7.26 82.57
CA SER A 531 14.95 8.53 82.77
C SER A 531 14.08 9.81 82.73
N THR A 532 12.75 9.69 82.86
CA THR A 532 11.81 10.84 82.85
C THR A 532 11.19 11.16 84.20
N ALA A 533 11.67 10.54 85.29
CA ALA A 533 11.28 10.84 86.66
C ALA A 533 12.53 11.03 87.54
N THR A 534 12.51 12.07 88.40
CA THR A 534 13.66 12.66 89.12
C THR A 534 14.72 13.29 88.18
N GLU A 535 15.25 14.49 88.42
CA GLU A 535 15.18 15.36 89.61
C GLU A 535 15.17 16.86 89.23
N GLN A 536 14.65 17.72 90.12
CA GLN A 536 14.78 19.19 90.02
C GLN A 536 15.65 19.70 91.16
N ASN A 537 16.74 20.42 90.86
CA ASN A 537 17.21 21.67 91.52
C ASN A 537 18.70 21.96 91.21
N GLY A 538 19.10 23.24 91.29
CA GLY A 538 20.44 23.57 91.83
C GLY A 538 21.56 24.06 90.92
N LEU A 539 21.37 25.21 90.25
CA LEU A 539 22.38 26.27 90.02
C LEU A 539 23.66 26.02 89.17
N THR A 540 23.95 27.05 88.36
CA THR A 540 25.11 27.31 87.47
C THR A 540 26.37 27.80 88.23
N PRO A 541 27.55 28.11 87.61
CA PRO A 541 27.93 28.12 86.18
C PRO A 541 29.33 27.52 85.81
N SER A 542 29.66 27.54 84.50
CA SER A 542 31.03 27.54 83.89
C SER A 542 31.93 26.28 84.07
N GLN A 543 32.85 25.93 83.15
CA GLN A 543 33.31 26.58 81.89
C GLN A 543 33.87 25.56 80.86
N ASP A 544 33.76 25.90 79.57
CA ASP A 544 34.60 25.52 78.41
C ASP A 544 34.71 24.06 77.87
N ALA A 545 34.95 23.99 76.55
CA ALA A 545 35.54 22.89 75.74
C ALA A 545 34.71 21.66 75.27
N ALA A 546 33.90 21.90 74.22
CA ALA A 546 33.94 21.20 72.92
C ALA A 546 33.45 19.74 72.66
N ASP A 547 32.83 19.63 71.47
CA ASP A 547 32.67 18.49 70.54
C ASP A 547 31.57 17.40 70.66
N SER A 548 31.17 16.93 69.46
CA SER A 548 30.17 15.91 69.11
C SER A 548 28.72 16.10 69.56
N SER A 549 27.88 16.57 68.61
CA SER A 549 26.42 16.57 68.73
C SER A 549 25.78 15.23 68.32
N ILE A 550 24.78 14.79 69.08
CA ILE A 550 23.66 13.96 68.57
C ILE A 550 22.37 14.68 68.98
N GLY A 551 21.61 15.21 68.02
CA GLY A 551 20.44 16.04 68.36
C GLY A 551 19.75 16.79 67.22
N ALA A 552 19.55 16.18 66.04
CA ALA A 552 18.71 16.76 64.99
C ALA A 552 18.15 15.71 64.03
N LEU A 553 16.92 15.25 64.25
CA LEU A 553 16.10 14.66 63.18
C LEU A 553 14.59 14.81 63.43
N LEU A 554 14.15 16.05 63.66
CA LEU A 554 12.83 16.53 63.23
C LEU A 554 12.78 18.07 63.21
N GLN A 555 13.40 18.68 62.19
CA GLN A 555 13.03 20.04 61.77
C GLN A 555 13.27 20.22 60.26
N PRO A 556 12.22 20.52 59.46
CA PRO A 556 12.38 20.97 58.08
C PRO A 556 12.40 22.51 58.02
N THR A 557 13.49 23.11 57.55
CA THR A 557 13.56 24.55 57.24
C THR A 557 14.38 24.82 55.98
N SER A 558 13.77 25.51 55.02
CA SER A 558 14.35 25.94 53.74
C SER A 558 14.89 27.37 53.78
N SER A 559 16.00 27.64 53.07
CA SER A 559 16.42 28.99 52.65
C SER A 559 17.46 28.85 51.53
N ALA A 560 17.57 29.71 50.50
CA ALA A 560 16.93 31.00 50.19
C ALA A 560 16.83 31.15 48.64
N GLY A 561 16.17 32.15 48.02
CA GLY A 561 15.38 33.30 48.50
C GLY A 561 15.08 34.29 47.36
N HIS A 562 14.29 35.35 47.62
CA HIS A 562 13.80 36.39 46.67
C HIS A 562 12.81 35.88 45.57
N ASP A 563 11.74 36.60 45.17
CA ASP A 563 11.14 37.85 45.66
C ASP A 563 9.64 38.01 45.25
N LEU A 564 8.94 38.98 45.87
CA LEU A 564 7.64 39.61 45.51
C LEU A 564 6.30 38.83 45.65
N SER A 565 5.20 39.60 45.65
CA SER A 565 3.82 39.29 46.14
C SER A 565 2.74 39.56 45.05
N PRO A 566 1.40 39.39 45.24
CA PRO A 566 0.58 39.05 46.44
C PRO A 566 -0.57 37.99 46.23
N GLN A 567 -1.53 37.92 47.19
CA GLN A 567 -2.72 37.03 47.37
C GLN A 567 -3.97 37.33 46.46
N PRO A 568 -5.20 36.68 46.53
CA PRO A 568 -5.80 35.73 47.53
C PRO A 568 -6.78 34.56 47.08
N SER A 569 -7.12 33.65 48.04
CA SER A 569 -8.40 32.85 48.19
C SER A 569 -8.76 31.76 47.12
N ILE A 570 -9.65 30.74 47.28
CA ILE A 570 -10.93 30.51 48.05
C ILE A 570 -11.06 29.04 48.59
N ASP A 571 -12.04 28.82 49.50
CA ASP A 571 -12.48 27.65 50.34
C ASP A 571 -12.66 26.21 49.76
N VAL A 572 -12.73 25.21 50.69
CA VAL A 572 -13.26 23.83 50.54
C VAL A 572 -13.93 23.32 51.85
N PRO A 573 -15.07 22.57 51.81
CA PRO A 573 -15.68 21.94 53.01
C PRO A 573 -15.86 20.38 52.98
N SER A 574 -15.35 19.70 54.02
CA SER A 574 -15.94 18.60 54.84
C SER A 574 -16.75 17.42 54.18
N LEU A 575 -16.34 16.13 54.28
CA LEU A 575 -16.68 15.05 55.28
C LEU A 575 -16.54 13.64 54.59
N PRO A 576 -16.67 12.44 55.23
CA PRO A 576 -16.46 11.97 56.62
C PRO A 576 -15.52 10.70 56.70
N LYS A 577 -15.61 9.86 57.76
CA LYS A 577 -14.76 8.67 58.11
C LYS A 577 -15.59 7.44 58.55
N GLU A 578 -15.07 6.22 58.29
CA GLU A 578 -15.13 4.94 59.09
C GLU A 578 -16.53 4.34 59.49
N ASP A 579 -16.76 3.06 59.85
CA ASP A 579 -15.94 1.85 60.15
C ASP A 579 -16.73 0.49 59.96
N ARG A 580 -16.03 -0.66 60.01
CA ARG A 580 -16.39 -2.05 60.49
C ARG A 580 -17.38 -3.04 59.80
N GLY A 581 -17.03 -4.34 59.93
CA GLY A 581 -17.89 -5.56 59.85
C GLY A 581 -17.39 -6.64 58.84
N PHE A 582 -16.46 -7.58 59.09
CA PHE A 582 -16.28 -8.69 60.09
C PHE A 582 -16.90 -10.06 59.68
N GLU A 583 -16.27 -11.16 60.14
CA GLU A 583 -16.65 -12.61 60.07
C GLU A 583 -16.25 -13.46 58.84
N SER A 584 -16.16 -14.78 59.06
CA SER A 584 -15.53 -15.81 58.21
C SER A 584 -15.95 -17.23 58.64
N GLU A 585 -16.15 -18.20 57.72
CA GLU A 585 -15.84 -19.65 57.90
C GLU A 585 -16.25 -20.57 56.70
N THR A 586 -15.74 -21.82 56.71
CA THR A 586 -16.15 -23.05 55.96
C THR A 586 -16.17 -23.09 54.41
N ASP A 587 -15.05 -23.54 53.83
CA ASP A 587 -14.85 -24.88 53.20
C ASP A 587 -16.01 -25.60 52.45
N THR A 588 -15.80 -26.00 51.17
CA THR A 588 -15.91 -27.41 50.65
C THR A 588 -15.70 -27.58 49.11
N GLU A 589 -14.78 -28.49 48.75
CA GLU A 589 -14.77 -29.49 47.63
C GLU A 589 -14.83 -29.17 46.09
N GLU A 590 -14.20 -30.09 45.33
CA GLU A 590 -14.18 -30.36 43.86
C GLU A 590 -13.74 -29.25 42.87
N PHE A 591 -12.79 -29.48 41.94
CA PHE A 591 -12.82 -30.51 40.88
C PHE A 591 -11.45 -31.02 40.35
N GLU A 592 -11.49 -32.11 39.57
CA GLU A 592 -10.43 -32.74 38.76
C GLU A 592 -9.82 -31.86 37.61
N LYS A 593 -8.68 -32.13 36.92
CA LYS A 593 -7.49 -33.02 37.08
C LYS A 593 -6.61 -33.04 35.80
N VAL A 594 -5.60 -32.17 35.70
CA VAL A 594 -4.43 -32.30 34.79
C VAL A 594 -3.25 -31.50 35.38
N GLY A 595 -1.97 -31.91 35.37
CA GLY A 595 -1.38 -33.20 34.99
C GLY A 595 0.01 -33.04 34.33
N GLN A 596 1.09 -33.32 35.06
CA GLN A 596 2.48 -33.28 34.58
C GLN A 596 3.34 -34.42 35.21
N SER A 597 4.54 -34.66 34.65
CA SER A 597 5.43 -35.77 35.03
C SER A 597 6.31 -35.45 36.26
N PRO A 598 6.61 -36.43 37.13
CA PRO A 598 7.58 -36.28 38.21
C PRO A 598 9.04 -36.49 37.74
N VAL A 599 9.99 -36.13 38.61
CA VAL A 599 11.44 -36.43 38.56
C VAL A 599 11.87 -36.92 39.95
N ASP A 600 12.73 -37.95 40.02
CA ASP A 600 13.21 -38.55 41.27
C ASP A 600 14.57 -37.97 41.77
N PRO A 601 14.90 -38.03 43.08
CA PRO A 601 16.08 -37.37 43.66
C PRO A 601 17.27 -38.25 44.15
N ASN A 602 18.48 -37.69 44.04
CA ASN A 602 19.67 -37.80 44.94
C ASN A 602 20.48 -39.12 45.14
N LEU A 603 21.69 -39.17 44.52
CA LEU A 603 23.08 -39.05 45.08
C LEU A 603 23.39 -39.33 46.59
N PRO A 604 24.68 -39.42 47.07
CA PRO A 604 26.02 -39.57 46.40
C PRO A 604 27.02 -40.58 47.09
N LEU A 605 28.25 -40.80 46.54
CA LEU A 605 29.57 -40.49 47.18
C LEU A 605 30.87 -40.89 46.39
N GLU A 606 31.72 -39.89 46.12
CA GLU A 606 33.22 -39.84 46.19
C GLU A 606 34.20 -40.70 45.32
N ASN A 607 35.51 -40.39 45.48
CA ASN A 607 36.63 -40.35 44.48
C ASN A 607 38.00 -40.61 45.18
N PRO A 608 39.22 -40.46 44.57
CA PRO A 608 39.72 -40.52 43.17
C PRO A 608 40.81 -41.68 43.10
N PRO A 609 42.07 -41.61 42.57
CA PRO A 609 42.78 -40.75 41.60
C PRO A 609 43.60 -41.49 40.48
N CYS A 610 44.62 -40.82 39.93
CA CYS A 610 45.36 -41.04 38.67
C CYS A 610 46.86 -41.46 38.84
N LEU A 611 47.46 -42.18 37.86
CA LEU A 611 48.82 -41.90 37.32
C LEU A 611 49.18 -42.65 36.00
N ILE A 612 50.36 -42.40 35.44
CA ILE A 612 50.77 -42.65 34.02
C ILE A 612 52.05 -43.50 33.91
N GLN A 613 52.13 -44.47 32.96
CA GLN A 613 53.32 -44.88 32.12
C GLN A 613 53.04 -46.23 31.38
N THR A 614 53.01 -46.32 30.03
CA THR A 614 54.08 -46.52 29.00
C THR A 614 54.77 -47.90 28.89
N SER A 615 54.64 -48.55 27.71
CA SER A 615 55.53 -49.61 27.14
C SER A 615 55.57 -51.00 27.87
N ASP A 616 56.14 -52.11 27.36
CA ASP A 616 56.90 -52.39 26.12
C ASP A 616 56.85 -53.89 25.66
N LYS A 617 57.26 -54.14 24.40
CA LYS A 617 57.95 -55.33 23.82
C LYS A 617 57.77 -56.81 24.29
N SER A 618 57.32 -57.64 23.33
CA SER A 618 58.01 -58.82 22.70
C SER A 618 58.26 -60.20 23.38
N SER A 619 57.65 -61.24 22.74
CA SER A 619 58.29 -62.47 22.19
C SER A 619 58.77 -63.67 23.05
N SER A 620 58.95 -64.84 22.38
CA SER A 620 59.37 -66.19 22.87
C SER A 620 58.25 -66.98 23.60
N GLN A 621 57.98 -68.28 23.42
CA GLN A 621 58.80 -69.51 23.31
C GLN A 621 59.52 -69.87 24.64
N GLN A 622 59.61 -71.12 25.11
CA GLN A 622 59.39 -72.43 24.46
C GLN A 622 59.00 -73.55 25.48
N SER A 623 58.88 -74.81 25.03
CA SER A 623 58.66 -76.03 25.85
C SER A 623 59.87 -76.39 26.74
N SER A 624 59.77 -77.21 27.81
CA SER A 624 59.68 -78.70 27.70
C SER A 624 59.68 -79.47 29.05
N THR A 625 59.47 -80.79 28.95
CA THR A 625 59.57 -81.93 29.92
C THR A 625 60.99 -82.11 30.55
N PRO A 626 61.25 -82.94 31.61
CA PRO A 626 60.66 -84.29 31.87
C PRO A 626 60.59 -84.90 33.31
N SER A 627 59.89 -86.06 33.38
CA SER A 627 60.11 -87.32 34.13
C SER A 627 61.02 -87.42 35.40
N VAL A 628 60.59 -88.20 36.41
CA VAL A 628 61.25 -89.44 36.95
C VAL A 628 60.55 -89.99 38.23
N HIS A 629 60.53 -91.33 38.44
CA HIS A 629 60.08 -92.06 39.64
C HIS A 629 61.23 -92.27 40.67
N PRO A 630 60.98 -92.45 41.99
CA PRO A 630 60.82 -93.80 42.57
C PRO A 630 59.84 -93.89 43.77
N GLU A 631 60.08 -94.77 44.76
CA GLU A 631 59.08 -95.42 45.61
C GLU A 631 59.20 -95.15 47.14
N LYS A 632 58.05 -95.29 47.83
CA LYS A 632 57.78 -95.89 49.16
C LYS A 632 58.48 -95.42 50.46
N GLU A 633 57.62 -95.24 51.49
CA GLU A 633 57.78 -95.61 52.93
C GLU A 633 58.92 -94.94 53.76
N GLU A 634 58.78 -94.54 55.03
CA GLU A 634 57.72 -94.70 56.06
C GLU A 634 57.54 -93.40 56.91
N ASN A 635 56.33 -93.13 57.43
CA ASN A 635 56.08 -92.86 58.86
C ASN A 635 54.57 -92.68 59.16
N LEU A 636 54.13 -93.04 60.38
CA LEU A 636 52.73 -92.96 60.79
C LEU A 636 52.43 -91.74 61.67
N GLY A 637 51.17 -91.27 61.68
CA GLY A 637 50.57 -90.80 62.94
C GLY A 637 49.92 -89.41 63.06
N SER A 638 49.53 -88.69 62.00
CA SER A 638 48.83 -87.40 62.18
C SER A 638 47.85 -86.90 61.09
N VAL A 639 47.97 -87.34 59.83
CA VAL A 639 47.50 -86.55 58.67
C VAL A 639 45.97 -86.52 58.46
N SER A 640 45.24 -87.56 58.86
CA SER A 640 43.85 -87.83 58.41
C SER A 640 42.83 -86.70 58.65
N SER A 641 43.05 -85.79 59.61
CA SER A 641 42.09 -84.71 59.89
C SER A 641 42.21 -83.53 58.93
N GLN A 642 43.42 -83.17 58.48
CA GLN A 642 43.62 -81.97 57.64
C GLN A 642 43.18 -82.19 56.19
N GLU A 643 43.41 -83.39 55.64
CA GLU A 643 43.00 -83.73 54.26
C GLU A 643 41.49 -83.66 54.05
N SER A 644 40.70 -84.00 55.08
CA SER A 644 39.24 -83.87 55.04
C SER A 644 38.79 -82.41 54.88
N LEU A 645 39.51 -81.47 55.53
CA LEU A 645 39.20 -80.06 55.53
C LEU A 645 39.65 -79.40 54.23
N THR A 646 40.81 -79.76 53.69
CA THR A 646 41.31 -79.25 52.40
C THR A 646 40.50 -79.77 51.21
N MET A 647 40.03 -81.03 51.24
CA MET A 647 39.06 -81.54 50.25
C MET A 647 37.70 -80.84 50.35
N SER A 648 37.27 -80.46 51.56
CA SER A 648 36.04 -79.69 51.77
C SER A 648 36.17 -78.26 51.23
N THR A 649 37.28 -77.56 51.48
CA THR A 649 37.50 -76.21 50.95
C THR A 649 37.73 -76.22 49.44
N MET A 650 38.47 -77.20 48.89
CA MET A 650 38.56 -77.38 47.43
C MET A 650 37.19 -77.56 46.79
N LYS A 651 36.33 -78.47 47.31
CA LYS A 651 34.97 -78.67 46.78
C LYS A 651 34.13 -77.38 46.84
N LYS A 652 34.25 -76.57 47.90
CA LYS A 652 33.59 -75.26 47.98
C LYS A 652 34.12 -74.29 46.92
N ILE A 653 35.43 -74.20 46.71
CA ILE A 653 36.07 -73.36 45.70
C ILE A 653 35.68 -73.82 44.27
N THR A 654 35.69 -75.12 43.99
CA THR A 654 35.25 -75.66 42.69
C THR A 654 33.77 -75.37 42.45
N ASN A 655 32.90 -75.53 43.45
CA ASN A 655 31.49 -75.18 43.33
C ASN A 655 31.29 -73.68 43.06
N LEU A 656 31.99 -72.81 43.79
CA LEU A 656 31.97 -71.35 43.59
C LEU A 656 32.46 -70.95 42.18
N ALA A 657 33.53 -71.58 41.70
CA ALA A 657 34.04 -71.37 40.34
C ALA A 657 33.03 -71.86 39.28
N VAL A 658 32.33 -72.97 39.52
CA VAL A 658 31.29 -73.50 38.62
C VAL A 658 30.02 -72.66 38.65
N THR A 659 29.59 -72.11 39.79
CA THR A 659 28.45 -71.18 39.86
C THR A 659 28.79 -69.84 39.23
N GLY A 660 29.96 -69.28 39.49
CA GLY A 660 30.46 -68.09 38.79
C GLY A 660 30.53 -68.30 37.29
N ALA A 661 31.12 -69.42 36.83
CA ALA A 661 31.17 -69.77 35.41
C ALA A 661 29.80 -70.17 34.81
N LYS A 662 28.72 -70.27 35.59
CA LYS A 662 27.34 -70.31 35.07
C LYS A 662 26.80 -68.88 34.96
N GLN A 663 26.89 -68.09 36.03
CA GLN A 663 26.46 -66.70 36.08
C GLN A 663 27.08 -65.86 34.93
N TRP A 664 28.41 -65.90 34.75
CA TRP A 664 29.09 -65.22 33.63
C TRP A 664 28.58 -65.67 32.24
N ARG A 665 28.12 -66.92 32.09
CA ARG A 665 27.52 -67.42 30.83
C ARG A 665 26.09 -66.93 30.64
N GLU A 666 25.36 -66.74 31.74
CA GLU A 666 24.00 -66.21 31.76
C GLU A 666 24.01 -64.70 31.47
N GLU A 667 24.93 -63.95 32.07
CA GLU A 667 25.22 -62.53 31.79
C GLU A 667 25.71 -62.31 30.35
N LEU A 668 26.60 -63.17 29.84
CA LEU A 668 26.98 -63.14 28.41
C LEU A 668 25.82 -63.53 27.48
N SER A 669 24.86 -64.33 27.95
CA SER A 669 23.66 -64.68 27.18
C SER A 669 22.66 -63.53 27.12
N THR A 670 22.40 -62.85 28.24
CA THR A 670 21.52 -61.67 28.27
C THR A 670 22.13 -60.50 27.50
N LEU A 671 23.44 -60.23 27.65
CA LEU A 671 24.16 -59.24 26.85
C LEU A 671 24.07 -59.56 25.35
N ARG A 672 24.26 -60.83 24.95
CA ARG A 672 24.10 -61.26 23.55
C ARG A 672 22.68 -61.06 23.04
N SER A 673 21.66 -61.33 23.86
CA SER A 673 20.26 -61.08 23.49
C SER A 673 20.00 -59.59 23.28
N CYS A 674 20.42 -58.75 24.23
CA CYS A 674 20.35 -57.28 24.13
C CYS A 674 21.05 -56.74 22.88
N MET A 675 22.23 -57.27 22.52
CA MET A 675 22.91 -56.89 21.27
C MET A 675 22.15 -57.34 20.01
N VAL A 676 21.39 -58.44 20.04
CA VAL A 676 20.56 -58.88 18.92
C VAL A 676 19.30 -58.02 18.79
N GLU A 677 18.65 -57.69 19.91
CA GLU A 677 17.51 -56.76 20.01
C GLU A 677 17.89 -55.37 19.47
N ASN A 678 18.91 -54.73 20.05
CA ASN A 678 19.39 -53.41 19.62
C ASN A 678 19.87 -53.43 18.14
N SER A 679 20.44 -54.55 17.66
CA SER A 679 20.77 -54.71 16.24
C SER A 679 19.54 -54.84 15.34
N LYS A 680 18.41 -55.38 15.84
CA LYS A 680 17.11 -55.43 15.15
C LYS A 680 16.46 -54.05 15.14
N ASP A 681 16.41 -53.37 16.27
CA ASP A 681 15.80 -52.04 16.39
C ASP A 681 16.54 -51.02 15.52
N MET A 682 17.88 -51.05 15.51
CA MET A 682 18.69 -50.25 14.57
C MET A 682 18.41 -50.58 13.09
N ARG A 683 18.07 -51.83 12.74
CA ARG A 683 17.64 -52.16 11.36
C ARG A 683 16.27 -51.56 11.05
N GLU A 684 15.32 -51.69 11.97
CA GLU A 684 13.95 -51.17 11.80
C GLU A 684 13.97 -49.63 11.67
N ASN A 685 14.72 -48.93 12.53
CA ASN A 685 14.97 -47.48 12.43
C ASN A 685 15.61 -47.07 11.09
N PHE A 686 16.58 -47.83 10.57
CA PHE A 686 17.19 -47.56 9.25
C PHE A 686 16.28 -47.86 8.06
N GLU A 687 15.25 -48.69 8.21
CA GLU A 687 14.23 -48.89 7.17
C GLU A 687 13.10 -47.85 7.26
N GLU A 688 12.79 -47.36 8.46
CA GLU A 688 11.85 -46.24 8.70
C GLU A 688 12.36 -44.92 8.14
N LEU A 689 13.56 -44.46 8.55
CA LEU A 689 14.20 -43.25 8.03
C LEU A 689 14.36 -43.27 6.49
N ARG A 690 14.48 -44.47 5.91
CA ARG A 690 14.53 -44.67 4.45
C ARG A 690 13.15 -44.68 3.79
N ARG A 691 12.09 -45.05 4.50
CA ARG A 691 10.69 -44.92 4.07
C ARG A 691 10.31 -43.44 3.99
N GLU A 692 10.61 -42.67 5.03
CA GLU A 692 10.45 -41.21 5.06
C GLU A 692 11.20 -40.54 3.91
N ALA A 693 12.45 -40.94 3.65
CA ALA A 693 13.23 -40.39 2.54
C ALA A 693 12.60 -40.69 1.16
N LEU A 694 12.04 -41.89 0.96
CA LEU A 694 11.31 -42.26 -0.26
C LEU A 694 10.02 -41.44 -0.43
N GLU A 695 9.26 -41.26 0.64
CA GLU A 695 8.03 -40.46 0.65
C GLU A 695 8.32 -38.99 0.36
N ARG A 696 9.35 -38.43 1.01
CA ARG A 696 9.81 -37.04 0.80
C ARG A 696 10.32 -36.78 -0.62
N ILE A 697 11.01 -37.74 -1.25
CA ILE A 697 11.38 -37.67 -2.68
C ILE A 697 10.13 -37.71 -3.57
N THR A 698 9.11 -38.49 -3.20
CA THR A 698 7.86 -38.63 -3.98
C THR A 698 7.02 -37.34 -3.91
N LEU A 699 6.87 -36.76 -2.73
CA LEU A 699 6.23 -35.44 -2.53
C LEU A 699 6.96 -34.33 -3.29
N LEU A 700 8.29 -34.34 -3.29
CA LEU A 700 9.08 -33.39 -4.08
C LEU A 700 8.83 -33.57 -5.59
N GLN A 701 8.70 -34.79 -6.11
CA GLN A 701 8.36 -35.00 -7.52
C GLN A 701 6.97 -34.45 -7.89
N GLN A 702 5.97 -34.66 -7.04
CA GLN A 702 4.61 -34.11 -7.23
C GLN A 702 4.63 -32.59 -7.29
N HIS A 703 5.31 -31.93 -6.34
CA HIS A 703 5.48 -30.47 -6.34
C HIS A 703 6.18 -29.96 -7.62
N HIS A 704 7.23 -30.63 -8.11
CA HIS A 704 7.88 -30.23 -9.38
C HIS A 704 6.97 -30.47 -10.60
N GLU A 705 6.12 -31.50 -10.58
CA GLU A 705 5.13 -31.77 -11.63
C GLU A 705 4.05 -30.69 -11.70
N GLU A 706 3.54 -30.23 -10.56
CA GLU A 706 2.64 -29.07 -10.43
C GLU A 706 3.32 -27.76 -10.88
N THR A 707 4.55 -27.49 -10.44
CA THR A 707 5.34 -26.33 -10.89
C THR A 707 5.55 -26.33 -12.42
N ILE A 708 5.86 -27.49 -13.02
CA ILE A 708 6.01 -27.63 -14.47
C ILE A 708 4.68 -27.40 -15.20
N ALA A 709 3.55 -27.86 -14.64
CA ALA A 709 2.23 -27.60 -15.21
C ALA A 709 1.87 -26.10 -15.16
N ASN A 710 2.13 -25.44 -14.03
CA ASN A 710 1.90 -24.01 -13.85
C ASN A 710 2.80 -23.16 -14.77
N LEU A 711 4.10 -23.49 -14.88
CA LEU A 711 5.02 -22.84 -15.82
C LEU A 711 4.57 -23.01 -17.27
N LYS A 712 4.09 -24.19 -17.67
CA LYS A 712 3.55 -24.43 -19.02
C LYS A 712 2.27 -23.64 -19.29
N LYS A 713 1.39 -23.49 -18.30
CA LYS A 713 0.18 -22.66 -18.40
C LYS A 713 0.53 -21.18 -18.58
N MET A 714 1.39 -20.63 -17.73
CA MET A 714 1.85 -19.23 -17.83
C MET A 714 2.58 -18.96 -19.14
N LEU A 715 3.42 -19.89 -19.61
CA LEU A 715 4.10 -19.78 -20.90
C LEU A 715 3.10 -19.73 -22.06
N HIS A 716 2.07 -20.58 -22.05
CA HIS A 716 1.02 -20.58 -23.09
C HIS A 716 0.20 -19.28 -23.08
N GLU A 717 -0.20 -18.79 -21.90
CA GLU A 717 -0.90 -17.50 -21.74
C GLU A 717 -0.05 -16.33 -22.25
N ARG A 718 1.26 -16.33 -21.98
CA ARG A 718 2.19 -15.30 -22.48
C ARG A 718 2.41 -15.39 -23.99
N GLU A 719 2.48 -16.59 -24.57
CA GLU A 719 2.57 -16.77 -26.02
C GLU A 719 1.30 -16.32 -26.75
N GLN A 720 0.10 -16.55 -26.18
CA GLN A 720 -1.15 -15.98 -26.68
C GLN A 720 -1.14 -14.44 -26.63
N ASN A 721 -0.72 -13.85 -25.50
CA ASN A 721 -0.63 -12.39 -25.36
C ASN A 721 0.37 -11.76 -26.35
N LEU A 722 1.53 -12.39 -26.58
CA LEU A 722 2.49 -11.94 -27.60
C LEU A 722 1.91 -12.05 -29.03
N ALA A 723 1.05 -13.03 -29.30
CA ALA A 723 0.37 -13.13 -30.59
C ALA A 723 -0.65 -12.00 -30.79
N MET A 724 -1.49 -11.71 -29.78
CA MET A 724 -2.44 -10.59 -29.87
C MET A 724 -1.74 -9.23 -29.95
N ALA A 725 -0.65 -9.03 -29.21
CA ALA A 725 0.14 -7.79 -29.26
C ALA A 725 0.77 -7.55 -30.65
N LYS A 726 1.15 -8.60 -31.36
CA LYS A 726 1.60 -8.50 -32.77
C LYS A 726 0.44 -8.12 -33.69
N GLU A 727 -0.70 -8.80 -33.59
CA GLU A 727 -1.84 -8.51 -34.45
C GLU A 727 -2.36 -7.07 -34.25
N GLU A 728 -2.36 -6.56 -33.01
CA GLU A 728 -2.74 -5.17 -32.74
C GLU A 728 -1.70 -4.15 -33.24
N LEU A 729 -0.39 -4.46 -33.18
CA LEU A 729 0.65 -3.65 -33.81
C LEU A 729 0.46 -3.59 -35.34
N ASP A 730 0.30 -4.75 -36.00
CA ASP A 730 0.06 -4.85 -37.44
C ASP A 730 -1.21 -4.07 -37.85
N ARG A 731 -2.28 -4.15 -37.04
CA ARG A 731 -3.52 -3.37 -37.24
C ARG A 731 -3.31 -1.86 -37.07
N VAL A 732 -2.41 -1.40 -36.18
CA VAL A 732 -2.13 0.03 -35.98
C VAL A 732 -1.27 0.58 -37.11
N GLU A 733 -0.19 -0.11 -37.50
CA GLU A 733 0.66 0.30 -38.64
C GLU A 733 -0.16 0.32 -39.95
N ALA A 734 -1.08 -0.63 -40.16
CA ALA A 734 -2.00 -0.61 -41.30
C ALA A 734 -2.99 0.58 -41.26
N LYS A 735 -3.54 0.92 -40.09
CA LYS A 735 -4.44 2.08 -39.91
C LYS A 735 -3.70 3.40 -40.16
N GLU A 736 -2.45 3.51 -39.74
CA GLU A 736 -1.61 4.68 -39.98
C GLU A 736 -1.38 4.90 -41.48
N GLY A 737 -0.99 3.86 -42.22
CA GLY A 737 -0.79 3.94 -43.67
C GLY A 737 -2.04 4.41 -44.43
N VAL A 738 -3.23 3.93 -44.04
CA VAL A 738 -4.51 4.41 -44.60
C VAL A 738 -4.78 5.87 -44.24
N LEU A 739 -4.58 6.25 -42.97
CA LEU A 739 -4.85 7.62 -42.51
C LEU A 739 -3.90 8.64 -43.17
N MET A 740 -2.64 8.28 -43.38
CA MET A 740 -1.64 9.08 -44.10
C MET A 740 -2.02 9.25 -45.57
N ALA A 741 -2.50 8.20 -46.24
CA ALA A 741 -2.98 8.29 -47.62
C ALA A 741 -4.24 9.16 -47.75
N GLU A 742 -5.22 8.99 -46.85
CA GLU A 742 -6.41 9.86 -46.78
C GLU A 742 -6.05 11.33 -46.56
N LEU A 743 -5.07 11.60 -45.68
CA LEU A 743 -4.64 12.94 -45.36
C LEU A 743 -3.91 13.61 -46.53
N GLN A 744 -3.04 12.87 -47.24
CA GLN A 744 -2.42 13.35 -48.47
C GLN A 744 -3.46 13.67 -49.55
N ALA A 745 -4.48 12.82 -49.72
CA ALA A 745 -5.58 13.07 -50.66
C ALA A 745 -6.41 14.31 -50.28
N LYS A 746 -6.67 14.53 -48.98
CA LYS A 746 -7.34 15.76 -48.49
C LYS A 746 -6.46 17.00 -48.68
N GLN A 747 -5.14 16.86 -48.54
CA GLN A 747 -4.19 17.96 -48.78
C GLN A 747 -4.13 18.35 -50.27
N THR A 748 -4.09 17.39 -51.20
CA THR A 748 -4.12 17.69 -52.64
C THR A 748 -5.45 18.30 -53.06
N GLN A 749 -6.59 17.75 -52.60
CA GLN A 749 -7.92 18.33 -52.87
C GLN A 749 -8.02 19.77 -52.36
N ALA A 750 -7.59 20.05 -51.12
CA ALA A 750 -7.65 21.41 -50.56
C ALA A 750 -6.78 22.41 -51.33
N LEU A 751 -5.61 21.98 -51.82
CA LEU A 751 -4.72 22.81 -52.65
C LEU A 751 -5.36 23.11 -54.02
N GLU A 752 -6.00 22.12 -54.63
CA GLU A 752 -6.66 22.23 -55.93
C GLU A 752 -7.95 23.09 -55.85
N GLU A 753 -8.74 22.93 -54.79
CA GLU A 753 -9.88 23.81 -54.49
C GLU A 753 -9.44 25.26 -54.27
N LEU A 754 -8.40 25.52 -53.47
CA LEU A 754 -7.87 26.86 -53.25
C LEU A 754 -7.37 27.48 -54.55
N SER A 755 -6.63 26.72 -55.35
CA SER A 755 -6.17 27.11 -56.69
C SER A 755 -7.33 27.43 -57.64
N SER A 756 -8.47 26.73 -57.53
CA SER A 756 -9.67 27.04 -58.33
C SER A 756 -10.32 28.36 -57.90
N LYS A 757 -10.47 28.59 -56.60
CA LYS A 757 -11.06 29.82 -56.03
C LYS A 757 -10.25 31.06 -56.41
N MET A 758 -8.92 31.01 -56.23
CA MET A 758 -8.01 32.10 -56.63
C MET A 758 -8.09 32.44 -58.13
N ARG A 759 -8.31 31.43 -59.00
CA ARG A 759 -8.50 31.66 -60.44
C ARG A 759 -9.82 32.36 -60.73
N CYS A 760 -10.93 31.87 -60.17
CA CYS A 760 -12.23 32.51 -60.35
C CYS A 760 -12.29 33.93 -59.78
N GLU A 761 -11.65 34.20 -58.64
CA GLU A 761 -11.56 35.54 -58.05
C GLU A 761 -10.73 36.50 -58.94
N ALA A 762 -9.59 36.04 -59.49
CA ALA A 762 -8.79 36.82 -60.41
C ALA A 762 -9.50 37.10 -61.76
N GLU A 763 -10.25 36.13 -62.28
CA GLU A 763 -11.10 36.29 -63.48
C GLU A 763 -12.23 37.29 -63.24
N LEU A 764 -12.88 37.26 -62.08
CA LEU A 764 -13.99 38.14 -61.73
C LEU A 764 -13.52 39.59 -61.50
N GLU A 765 -12.36 39.77 -60.86
CA GLU A 765 -11.73 41.08 -60.66
C GLU A 765 -11.25 41.68 -62.00
N LEU A 766 -10.67 40.88 -62.89
CA LEU A 766 -10.31 41.31 -64.24
C LEU A 766 -11.54 41.71 -65.07
N ALA A 767 -12.62 40.91 -65.01
CA ALA A 767 -13.88 41.22 -65.69
C ALA A 767 -14.47 42.55 -65.20
N ARG A 768 -14.43 42.81 -63.88
CA ARG A 768 -14.86 44.08 -63.27
C ARG A 768 -14.07 45.26 -63.83
N GLN A 769 -12.74 45.19 -63.81
CA GLN A 769 -11.87 46.26 -64.33
C GLN A 769 -12.11 46.52 -65.83
N VAL A 770 -12.38 45.48 -66.63
CA VAL A 770 -12.76 45.63 -68.04
C VAL A 770 -14.10 46.37 -68.19
N THR A 771 -15.12 46.05 -67.38
CA THR A 771 -16.41 46.76 -67.45
C THR A 771 -16.33 48.22 -67.00
N GLU A 772 -15.47 48.53 -66.03
CA GLU A 772 -15.25 49.89 -65.52
C GLU A 772 -14.53 50.76 -66.57
N LEU A 773 -13.46 50.24 -67.19
CA LEU A 773 -12.78 50.91 -68.31
C LEU A 773 -13.68 51.09 -69.55
N GLN A 774 -14.61 50.16 -69.80
CA GLN A 774 -15.60 50.31 -70.87
C GLN A 774 -16.61 51.44 -70.57
N ALA A 775 -17.06 51.58 -69.32
CA ALA A 775 -17.94 52.67 -68.91
C ALA A 775 -17.24 54.05 -68.96
N GLU A 776 -15.96 54.14 -68.57
CA GLU A 776 -15.15 55.36 -68.76
C GLU A 776 -14.98 55.71 -70.25
N ALA A 777 -14.68 54.72 -71.09
CA ALA A 777 -14.52 54.94 -72.53
C ALA A 777 -15.82 55.42 -73.18
N GLN A 778 -16.97 54.83 -72.82
CA GLN A 778 -18.27 55.23 -73.34
C GLN A 778 -18.66 56.64 -72.88
N THR A 779 -18.49 56.98 -71.60
CA THR A 779 -18.82 58.34 -71.10
C THR A 779 -17.93 59.42 -71.70
N ARG A 780 -16.65 59.14 -71.97
CA ARG A 780 -15.76 60.05 -72.74
C ARG A 780 -16.20 60.20 -74.21
N LEU A 781 -16.69 59.13 -74.83
CA LEU A 781 -17.23 59.18 -76.20
C LEU A 781 -18.52 60.01 -76.27
N GLU A 782 -19.42 59.84 -75.30
CA GLU A 782 -20.65 60.63 -75.18
C GLU A 782 -20.36 62.11 -74.91
N GLN A 783 -19.39 62.44 -74.06
CA GLN A 783 -18.95 63.82 -73.83
C GLN A 783 -18.36 64.48 -75.08
N THR A 784 -17.47 63.78 -75.79
CA THR A 784 -16.86 64.31 -77.03
C THR A 784 -17.87 64.46 -78.16
N LEU A 785 -18.84 63.53 -78.29
CA LEU A 785 -19.96 63.66 -79.23
C LEU A 785 -20.84 64.87 -78.92
N ASN A 786 -21.23 65.07 -77.65
CA ASN A 786 -22.04 66.22 -77.23
C ASN A 786 -21.32 67.56 -77.46
N ASN A 787 -20.01 67.63 -77.22
CA ASN A 787 -19.21 68.83 -77.49
C ASN A 787 -19.15 69.13 -79.00
N ALA A 788 -18.86 68.12 -79.83
CA ALA A 788 -18.84 68.28 -81.29
C ALA A 788 -20.22 68.66 -81.87
N GLU A 789 -21.32 68.14 -81.29
CA GLU A 789 -22.67 68.61 -81.62
C GLU A 789 -22.92 70.06 -81.20
N ALA A 790 -22.46 70.49 -80.03
CA ALA A 790 -22.61 71.85 -79.55
C ALA A 790 -21.82 72.84 -80.43
N GLU A 791 -20.58 72.52 -80.78
CA GLU A 791 -19.76 73.28 -81.73
C GLU A 791 -20.42 73.37 -83.11
N ARG A 792 -20.90 72.24 -83.66
CA ARG A 792 -21.66 72.22 -84.92
C ARG A 792 -22.91 73.09 -84.85
N LYS A 793 -23.68 73.02 -83.75
CA LYS A 793 -24.89 73.86 -83.54
C LYS A 793 -24.53 75.34 -83.44
N ALA A 794 -23.41 75.68 -82.78
CA ALA A 794 -22.89 77.04 -82.71
C ALA A 794 -22.45 77.57 -84.08
N ALA A 795 -21.68 76.80 -84.84
CA ALA A 795 -21.23 77.18 -86.18
C ALA A 795 -22.39 77.35 -87.18
N ILE A 796 -23.39 76.45 -87.15
CA ILE A 796 -24.62 76.61 -87.95
C ILE A 796 -25.36 77.88 -87.55
N LYS A 797 -25.47 78.18 -86.24
CA LYS A 797 -26.08 79.42 -85.77
C LYS A 797 -25.28 80.66 -86.22
N GLU A 798 -23.96 80.65 -86.12
CA GLU A 798 -23.12 81.76 -86.55
C GLU A 798 -23.26 82.04 -88.05
N VAL A 799 -23.22 81.00 -88.90
CA VAL A 799 -23.45 81.13 -90.33
C VAL A 799 -24.88 81.64 -90.62
N THR A 800 -25.88 81.21 -89.85
CA THR A 800 -27.26 81.68 -89.98
C THR A 800 -27.41 83.15 -89.56
N ASP A 801 -26.83 83.55 -88.43
CA ASP A 801 -26.84 84.93 -87.92
C ASP A 801 -26.01 85.86 -88.83
N ARG A 802 -24.93 85.35 -89.45
CA ARG A 802 -24.17 86.05 -90.49
C ARG A 802 -24.99 86.22 -91.76
N LEU A 803 -25.62 85.18 -92.28
CA LEU A 803 -26.48 85.25 -93.47
C LEU A 803 -27.68 86.19 -93.23
N ASN A 804 -28.26 86.17 -92.02
CA ASN A 804 -29.30 87.11 -91.62
C ASN A 804 -28.81 88.57 -91.54
N ARG A 805 -27.57 88.81 -91.07
CA ARG A 805 -26.94 90.13 -91.11
C ARG A 805 -26.66 90.58 -92.54
N GLU A 806 -26.09 89.71 -93.39
CA GLU A 806 -25.80 90.01 -94.79
C GLU A 806 -27.09 90.30 -95.56
N HIS A 807 -28.14 89.47 -95.43
CA HIS A 807 -29.46 89.72 -95.99
C HIS A 807 -30.11 91.00 -95.47
N ARG A 808 -29.95 91.33 -94.17
CA ARG A 808 -30.43 92.60 -93.61
C ARG A 808 -29.69 93.81 -94.17
N LEU A 809 -28.36 93.72 -94.32
CA LEU A 809 -27.53 94.76 -94.92
C LEU A 809 -27.80 94.91 -96.42
N GLU A 810 -28.14 93.82 -97.13
CA GLU A 810 -28.65 93.90 -98.50
C GLU A 810 -30.03 94.55 -98.57
N LEU A 811 -30.96 94.25 -97.64
CA LEU A 811 -32.27 94.92 -97.58
C LEU A 811 -32.14 96.41 -97.20
N GLU A 812 -31.26 96.77 -96.27
CA GLU A 812 -30.97 98.17 -95.91
C GLU A 812 -30.18 98.89 -97.03
N GLY A 813 -29.31 98.17 -97.75
CA GLY A 813 -28.61 98.63 -98.95
C GLY A 813 -29.54 98.84 -100.14
N LEU A 814 -30.50 97.95 -100.37
CA LEU A 814 -31.55 98.09 -101.38
C LEU A 814 -32.50 99.23 -101.03
N ARG A 815 -32.90 99.38 -99.76
CA ARG A 815 -33.68 100.54 -99.28
C ARG A 815 -32.91 101.85 -99.47
N SER A 816 -31.63 101.89 -99.15
CA SER A 816 -30.78 103.08 -99.37
C SER A 816 -30.54 103.35 -100.86
N ARG A 817 -30.38 102.34 -101.70
CA ARG A 817 -30.29 102.50 -103.17
C ARG A 817 -31.61 103.04 -103.74
N PHE A 818 -32.77 102.50 -103.36
CA PHE A 818 -34.07 103.07 -103.73
C PHE A 818 -34.24 104.52 -103.25
N LYS A 819 -33.64 104.88 -102.11
CA LYS A 819 -33.69 106.24 -101.54
C LYS A 819 -32.70 107.22 -102.19
N MET A 820 -31.58 106.74 -102.75
CA MET A 820 -30.59 107.58 -103.46
C MET A 820 -30.81 107.66 -104.97
N VAL A 821 -31.44 106.65 -105.61
CA VAL A 821 -31.77 106.67 -107.05
C VAL A 821 -32.70 107.83 -107.44
N HIS A 822 -33.37 108.46 -106.49
CA HIS A 822 -34.21 109.65 -106.69
C HIS A 822 -33.47 111.01 -106.56
N ALA A 823 -32.16 111.04 -106.32
CA ALA A 823 -31.40 112.27 -106.09
C ALA A 823 -30.07 112.34 -106.88
N SER A 824 -30.10 112.97 -108.05
CA SER A 824 -28.97 113.57 -108.84
C SER A 824 -27.67 112.74 -108.96
N GLN A 825 -27.37 112.09 -110.10
CA GLN A 825 -26.91 112.64 -111.40
C GLN A 825 -25.44 113.10 -111.47
N MET A 826 -24.84 112.94 -112.66
CA MET A 826 -23.42 113.14 -113.06
C MET A 826 -22.48 112.02 -112.54
N GLU A 827 -21.74 111.25 -113.36
CA GLU A 827 -20.75 111.55 -114.43
C GLU A 827 -19.42 112.10 -113.87
N ARG A 828 -18.23 111.48 -114.06
CA ARG A 828 -17.76 110.36 -114.92
C ARG A 828 -16.65 109.48 -114.29
N SER A 829 -16.48 108.30 -114.89
CA SER A 829 -15.37 107.30 -114.78
C SER A 829 -14.04 107.82 -115.43
N PRO A 830 -12.89 107.07 -115.48
CA PRO A 830 -12.57 105.71 -114.98
C PRO A 830 -11.15 105.48 -114.36
N SER A 831 -10.83 104.20 -114.07
CA SER A 831 -9.53 103.50 -114.23
C SER A 831 -8.38 103.57 -113.19
N ASP A 832 -8.19 102.40 -112.54
CA ASP A 832 -6.98 101.53 -112.53
C ASP A 832 -5.71 101.75 -111.64
N THR A 833 -5.28 100.60 -111.08
CA THR A 833 -3.93 100.13 -110.65
C THR A 833 -3.29 100.43 -109.26
N SER A 834 -2.99 99.31 -108.57
CA SER A 834 -1.82 98.96 -107.70
C SER A 834 -1.50 99.64 -106.35
N LEU A 835 -1.51 98.82 -105.28
CA LEU A 835 -0.41 98.50 -104.31
C LEU A 835 0.68 99.58 -104.07
N GLU A 836 1.03 100.00 -102.84
CA GLU A 836 1.54 99.21 -101.68
C GLU A 836 1.61 100.00 -100.34
N LYS A 837 1.72 99.26 -99.19
CA LYS A 837 2.47 99.56 -97.93
C LYS A 837 2.02 100.70 -96.96
N ILE A 838 2.73 100.77 -95.81
CA ILE A 838 2.55 101.55 -94.56
C ILE A 838 1.51 100.90 -93.61
N GLU A 839 1.78 100.32 -92.44
CA GLU A 839 2.73 100.50 -91.30
C GLU A 839 2.28 101.44 -90.14
N ARG A 840 1.88 100.79 -89.04
CA ARG A 840 2.05 101.12 -87.59
C ARG A 840 1.48 102.43 -86.97
N GLY A 841 0.92 102.25 -85.76
CA GLY A 841 0.50 103.28 -84.81
C GLY A 841 -1.00 103.19 -84.48
N ASP A 842 -1.46 102.77 -83.29
CA ASP A 842 -0.77 102.29 -82.08
C ASP A 842 -1.44 101.00 -81.56
N LEU A 843 -0.63 100.01 -81.14
CA LEU A 843 -1.12 98.65 -80.81
C LEU A 843 -0.38 97.98 -79.64
N ILE A 844 0.34 98.75 -78.82
CA ILE A 844 1.37 98.23 -77.92
C ILE A 844 0.84 97.88 -76.51
N GLU A 845 -0.10 98.64 -75.95
CA GLU A 845 -0.55 98.43 -74.56
C GLU A 845 -1.62 97.33 -74.40
N LEU A 846 -2.53 97.16 -75.38
CA LEU A 846 -3.54 96.09 -75.33
C LEU A 846 -2.93 94.71 -75.51
N ALA A 847 -2.09 94.51 -76.54
CA ALA A 847 -1.45 93.22 -76.82
C ALA A 847 -0.52 92.78 -75.69
N ALA A 848 0.19 93.70 -75.03
CA ALA A 848 1.03 93.39 -73.87
C ALA A 848 0.20 92.98 -72.64
N HIS A 849 -0.91 93.67 -72.36
CA HIS A 849 -1.78 93.33 -71.24
C HIS A 849 -2.56 92.02 -71.48
N GLU A 850 -2.99 91.77 -72.73
CA GLU A 850 -3.62 90.51 -73.12
C GLU A 850 -2.63 89.34 -73.03
N ALA A 851 -1.40 89.51 -73.54
CA ALA A 851 -0.33 88.51 -73.42
C ALA A 851 0.03 88.22 -71.95
N ALA A 852 0.11 89.25 -71.10
CA ALA A 852 0.37 89.08 -69.66
C ALA A 852 -0.78 88.35 -68.94
N LEU A 853 -2.04 88.62 -69.31
CA LEU A 853 -3.19 87.92 -68.77
C LEU A 853 -3.30 86.47 -69.28
N THR A 854 -2.95 86.19 -70.54
CA THR A 854 -2.89 84.81 -71.04
C THR A 854 -1.73 84.04 -70.43
N ALA A 855 -0.56 84.66 -70.26
CA ALA A 855 0.58 84.05 -69.59
C ALA A 855 0.24 83.72 -68.12
N LEU A 856 -0.31 84.68 -67.35
CA LEU A 856 -0.71 84.44 -65.96
C LEU A 856 -1.82 83.38 -65.82
N ARG A 857 -2.75 83.31 -66.78
CA ARG A 857 -3.77 82.25 -66.84
C ARG A 857 -3.17 80.88 -67.19
N GLN A 858 -2.20 80.82 -68.11
CA GLN A 858 -1.47 79.59 -68.44
C GLN A 858 -0.60 79.13 -67.27
N GLU A 859 0.07 80.05 -66.57
CA GLU A 859 0.83 79.77 -65.34
C GLU A 859 -0.08 79.19 -64.25
N MET A 860 -1.21 79.85 -63.96
CA MET A 860 -2.22 79.36 -63.01
C MET A 860 -2.83 78.02 -63.41
N SER A 861 -3.13 77.79 -64.70
CA SER A 861 -3.63 76.49 -65.19
C SER A 861 -2.58 75.40 -65.01
N ARG A 862 -1.32 75.69 -65.38
CA ARG A 862 -0.17 74.78 -65.22
C ARG A 862 0.08 74.45 -63.74
N GLU A 863 -0.05 75.41 -62.84
CA GLU A 863 0.08 75.17 -61.39
C GLU A 863 -1.12 74.39 -60.82
N GLN A 864 -2.35 74.65 -61.28
CA GLN A 864 -3.52 73.84 -60.91
C GLN A 864 -3.41 72.40 -61.44
N GLU A 865 -3.02 72.21 -62.69
CA GLU A 865 -2.79 70.90 -63.29
C GLU A 865 -1.69 70.12 -62.54
N LEU A 866 -0.58 70.77 -62.20
CA LEU A 866 0.48 70.15 -61.39
C LEU A 866 0.02 69.83 -59.95
N ALA A 867 -0.76 70.72 -59.31
CA ALA A 867 -1.29 70.46 -57.97
C ALA A 867 -2.32 69.31 -57.96
N VAL A 868 -3.14 69.19 -59.00
CA VAL A 868 -4.06 68.06 -59.20
C VAL A 868 -3.30 66.78 -59.49
N GLN A 869 -2.30 66.79 -60.38
CA GLN A 869 -1.45 65.63 -60.66
C GLN A 869 -0.68 65.17 -59.42
N GLU A 870 -0.15 66.10 -58.61
CA GLU A 870 0.54 65.73 -57.36
C GLU A 870 -0.44 65.21 -56.30
N GLY A 871 -1.65 65.79 -56.21
CA GLY A 871 -2.73 65.27 -55.37
C GLY A 871 -3.13 63.85 -55.74
N GLU A 872 -3.39 63.59 -57.02
CA GLU A 872 -3.64 62.25 -57.54
C GLU A 872 -2.48 61.30 -57.29
N ALA A 873 -1.24 61.71 -57.55
CA ALA A 873 -0.07 60.87 -57.34
C ALA A 873 0.14 60.50 -55.86
N ARG A 874 -0.11 61.44 -54.94
CA ARG A 874 -0.08 61.21 -53.49
C ARG A 874 -1.17 60.21 -53.07
N GLU A 875 -2.41 60.39 -53.53
CA GLU A 875 -3.51 59.54 -53.06
C GLU A 875 -3.59 58.17 -53.76
N ARG A 876 -3.18 58.06 -55.05
CA ARG A 876 -2.87 56.77 -55.70
C ARG A 876 -1.81 56.00 -54.91
N LYS A 877 -0.76 56.69 -54.44
CA LYS A 877 0.33 56.09 -53.63
C LYS A 877 -0.13 55.72 -52.22
N ARG A 878 -1.07 56.46 -51.63
CA ARG A 878 -1.72 56.12 -50.35
C ARG A 878 -2.56 54.85 -50.49
N LEU A 879 -3.47 54.81 -51.48
CA LEU A 879 -4.37 53.68 -51.73
C LEU A 879 -3.58 52.40 -52.05
N GLN A 880 -2.53 52.50 -52.88
CA GLN A 880 -1.61 51.39 -53.13
C GLN A 880 -0.97 50.87 -51.82
N ALA A 881 -0.53 51.77 -50.94
CA ALA A 881 0.05 51.40 -49.65
C ALA A 881 -0.97 50.87 -48.63
N GLU A 882 -2.27 51.15 -48.76
CA GLU A 882 -3.33 50.47 -47.99
C GLU A 882 -3.59 49.06 -48.56
N LEU A 883 -3.76 48.93 -49.87
CA LEU A 883 -3.96 47.66 -50.57
C LEU A 883 -2.82 46.65 -50.30
N ASP A 884 -1.56 47.11 -50.32
CA ASP A 884 -0.39 46.25 -50.08
C ASP A 884 -0.24 45.87 -48.59
N ARG A 885 -0.71 46.70 -47.66
CA ARG A 885 -0.80 46.32 -46.23
C ARG A 885 -1.88 45.27 -46.01
N GLU A 886 -3.02 45.40 -46.67
CA GLU A 886 -4.15 44.48 -46.51
C GLU A 886 -3.85 43.10 -47.11
N ARG A 887 -3.22 43.07 -48.30
CA ARG A 887 -2.62 41.86 -48.89
C ARG A 887 -1.56 41.22 -47.98
N ALA A 888 -0.66 42.02 -47.42
CA ALA A 888 0.34 41.52 -46.47
C ALA A 888 -0.28 40.97 -45.17
N HIS A 889 -1.44 41.50 -44.74
CA HIS A 889 -2.18 41.01 -43.59
C HIS A 889 -2.89 39.67 -43.89
N GLN A 890 -3.53 39.55 -45.06
CA GLN A 890 -4.11 38.28 -45.53
C GLN A 890 -3.06 37.17 -45.64
N MET A 891 -1.94 37.43 -46.35
CA MET A 891 -0.83 36.49 -46.49
C MET A 891 -0.26 36.04 -45.14
N ARG A 892 -0.17 36.93 -44.14
CA ARG A 892 0.25 36.58 -42.77
C ARG A 892 -0.80 35.74 -42.03
N SER A 893 -2.09 36.04 -42.21
CA SER A 893 -3.19 35.25 -41.63
C SER A 893 -3.21 33.82 -42.19
N GLU A 894 -2.98 33.67 -43.48
CA GLU A 894 -2.95 32.36 -44.16
C GLU A 894 -1.70 31.56 -43.80
N ALA A 895 -0.52 32.18 -43.80
CA ALA A 895 0.70 31.56 -43.31
C ALA A 895 0.57 31.10 -41.85
N ALA A 896 -0.05 31.90 -40.98
CA ALA A 896 -0.30 31.52 -39.58
C ALA A 896 -1.26 30.33 -39.44
N LYS A 897 -2.35 30.30 -40.23
CA LYS A 897 -3.27 29.14 -40.28
C LYS A 897 -2.55 27.88 -40.75
N GLN A 898 -1.72 27.97 -41.79
CA GLN A 898 -1.02 26.81 -42.36
C GLN A 898 0.12 26.32 -41.45
N VAL A 899 0.82 27.20 -40.75
CA VAL A 899 1.77 26.82 -39.67
C VAL A 899 1.04 26.11 -38.53
N SER A 900 -0.08 26.66 -38.06
CA SER A 900 -0.90 26.06 -36.98
C SER A 900 -1.40 24.66 -37.37
N PHE A 901 -1.91 24.49 -38.59
CA PHE A 901 -2.33 23.19 -39.12
C PHE A 901 -1.17 22.19 -39.20
N ASN A 902 -0.03 22.60 -39.78
CA ASN A 902 1.16 21.76 -39.88
C ASN A 902 1.72 21.36 -38.50
N GLU A 903 1.62 22.23 -37.48
CA GLU A 903 2.08 21.90 -36.13
C GLU A 903 1.11 20.98 -35.39
N ALA A 904 -0.20 21.17 -35.54
CA ALA A 904 -1.20 20.20 -35.07
C ALA A 904 -0.95 18.81 -35.69
N LEU A 905 -0.60 18.77 -36.98
CA LEU A 905 -0.25 17.55 -37.69
C LEU A 905 0.98 16.84 -37.11
N ARG A 906 2.06 17.58 -36.84
CA ARG A 906 3.27 17.02 -36.21
C ARG A 906 2.99 16.48 -34.80
N ARG A 907 2.10 17.12 -34.04
CA ARG A 907 1.71 16.63 -32.70
C ARG A 907 0.97 15.30 -32.78
N VAL A 908 0.00 15.18 -33.71
CA VAL A 908 -0.72 13.91 -33.95
C VAL A 908 0.22 12.81 -34.44
N ALA A 909 1.17 13.13 -35.34
CA ALA A 909 2.19 12.17 -35.78
C ALA A 909 3.08 11.71 -34.62
N ALA A 910 3.68 12.65 -33.87
CA ALA A 910 4.55 12.32 -32.74
C ALA A 910 3.84 11.52 -31.62
N ASP A 911 2.55 11.78 -31.38
CA ASP A 911 1.75 10.98 -30.43
C ASP A 911 1.35 9.60 -30.99
N LYS A 912 1.43 9.38 -32.30
CA LYS A 912 1.29 8.07 -32.94
C LYS A 912 2.61 7.29 -32.97
N ASP A 913 3.73 7.94 -33.28
CA ASP A 913 5.08 7.39 -33.14
C ASP A 913 5.29 6.84 -31.71
N ARG A 914 4.96 7.65 -30.69
CA ARG A 914 4.98 7.25 -29.27
C ARG A 914 4.10 6.03 -28.96
N GLN A 915 2.94 5.91 -29.60
CA GLN A 915 2.05 4.75 -29.40
C GLN A 915 2.64 3.48 -30.02
N LEU A 916 3.27 3.57 -31.18
CA LEU A 916 3.98 2.46 -31.82
C LEU A 916 5.21 2.04 -31.02
N ASP A 917 6.03 2.98 -30.56
CA ASP A 917 7.24 2.68 -29.79
C ASP A 917 6.91 2.06 -28.41
N ASN A 918 5.83 2.49 -27.75
CA ASN A 918 5.31 1.83 -26.55
C ASN A 918 4.87 0.37 -26.84
N LEU A 919 4.12 0.12 -27.93
CA LEU A 919 3.70 -1.23 -28.31
C LEU A 919 4.88 -2.13 -28.72
N ARG A 920 5.90 -1.58 -29.38
CA ARG A 920 7.16 -2.27 -29.70
C ARG A 920 7.93 -2.62 -28.42
N GLN A 921 7.97 -1.72 -27.44
CA GLN A 921 8.58 -1.97 -26.14
C GLN A 921 7.84 -3.06 -25.35
N GLU A 922 6.50 -3.04 -25.32
CA GLU A 922 5.68 -4.06 -24.66
C GLU A 922 5.84 -5.45 -25.33
N ARG A 923 5.84 -5.51 -26.66
CA ARG A 923 6.16 -6.71 -27.46
C ARG A 923 7.53 -7.29 -27.06
N ASP A 924 8.55 -6.45 -26.93
CA ASP A 924 9.91 -6.90 -26.64
C ASP A 924 10.07 -7.31 -25.18
N GLN A 925 9.40 -6.65 -24.23
CA GLN A 925 9.32 -7.10 -22.84
C GLN A 925 8.65 -8.47 -22.71
N LEU A 926 7.53 -8.70 -23.43
CA LEU A 926 6.86 -10.00 -23.48
C LEU A 926 7.76 -11.09 -24.09
N ALA A 927 8.51 -10.78 -25.15
CA ALA A 927 9.45 -11.72 -25.75
C ALA A 927 10.57 -12.14 -24.79
N HIS A 928 11.16 -11.19 -24.04
CA HIS A 928 12.17 -11.49 -23.02
C HIS A 928 11.59 -12.33 -21.87
N ALA A 929 10.38 -12.00 -21.38
CA ALA A 929 9.71 -12.77 -20.33
C ALA A 929 9.42 -14.22 -20.75
N ILE A 930 9.04 -14.45 -22.01
CA ILE A 930 8.84 -15.80 -22.57
C ILE A 930 10.17 -16.57 -22.65
N SER A 931 11.30 -15.91 -22.90
CA SER A 931 12.62 -16.55 -22.84
C SER A 931 12.96 -17.02 -21.42
N GLY A 932 12.78 -16.15 -20.41
CA GLY A 932 13.01 -16.48 -19.01
C GLY A 932 12.17 -17.67 -18.53
N LEU A 933 10.87 -17.67 -18.83
CA LEU A 933 9.97 -18.78 -18.50
C LEU A 933 10.37 -20.11 -19.19
N LYS A 934 10.94 -20.06 -20.40
CA LYS A 934 11.47 -21.24 -21.10
C LYS A 934 12.73 -21.79 -20.43
N GLU A 935 13.61 -20.93 -19.92
CA GLU A 935 14.81 -21.33 -19.18
C GLU A 935 14.50 -21.84 -17.76
N GLU A 936 13.45 -21.34 -17.11
CA GLU A 936 12.95 -21.85 -15.83
C GLU A 936 12.26 -23.20 -15.99
N LEU A 937 11.40 -23.35 -17.01
CA LEU A 937 10.79 -24.62 -17.36
C LEU A 937 11.86 -25.68 -17.68
N ALA A 938 12.89 -25.31 -18.44
CA ALA A 938 14.02 -26.19 -18.75
C ALA A 938 14.93 -26.50 -17.54
N ARG A 939 14.83 -25.75 -16.41
CA ARG A 939 15.48 -26.09 -15.13
C ARG A 939 14.62 -27.09 -14.35
N ALA A 940 13.35 -26.76 -14.09
CA ALA A 940 12.43 -27.64 -13.36
C ALA A 940 12.29 -29.02 -14.03
N GLU A 941 12.24 -29.09 -15.36
CA GLU A 941 12.19 -30.36 -16.09
C GLU A 941 13.49 -31.19 -15.97
N ARG A 942 14.65 -30.61 -15.65
CA ARG A 942 15.88 -31.35 -15.34
C ARG A 942 15.85 -31.90 -13.91
N GLU A 943 15.51 -31.05 -12.94
CA GLU A 943 15.39 -31.42 -11.52
C GLU A 943 14.40 -32.58 -11.31
N LYS A 944 13.25 -32.53 -11.99
CA LYS A 944 12.29 -33.66 -12.00
C LYS A 944 12.89 -34.96 -12.54
N ARG A 945 13.68 -34.91 -13.62
CA ARG A 945 14.35 -36.11 -14.19
C ARG A 945 15.40 -36.70 -13.24
N GLU A 946 16.14 -35.84 -12.54
CA GLU A 946 17.13 -36.26 -11.55
C GLU A 946 16.46 -36.90 -10.32
N LEU A 947 15.38 -36.31 -9.80
CA LEU A 947 14.57 -36.90 -8.74
C LEU A 947 13.94 -38.24 -9.16
N GLN A 948 13.49 -38.39 -10.41
CA GLN A 948 12.93 -39.65 -10.93
C GLN A 948 13.97 -40.78 -10.99
N GLU A 949 15.19 -40.51 -11.47
CA GLU A 949 16.27 -41.49 -11.46
C GLU A 949 16.75 -41.80 -10.03
N LEU A 950 16.75 -40.82 -9.12
CA LEU A 950 17.05 -41.04 -7.69
C LEU A 950 16.03 -41.97 -7.02
N LEU A 951 14.73 -41.75 -7.26
CA LEU A 951 13.65 -42.62 -6.78
C LEU A 951 13.80 -44.03 -7.35
N ARG A 952 14.01 -44.15 -8.67
CA ARG A 952 14.21 -45.44 -9.35
C ARG A 952 15.40 -46.22 -8.80
N ARG A 953 16.52 -45.54 -8.49
CA ARG A 953 17.69 -46.14 -7.83
C ARG A 953 17.35 -46.65 -6.43
N THR A 954 16.64 -45.86 -5.62
CA THR A 954 16.29 -46.22 -4.24
C THR A 954 15.29 -47.39 -4.20
N GLN A 955 14.33 -47.44 -5.12
CA GLN A 955 13.42 -48.58 -5.32
C GLN A 955 14.15 -49.83 -5.81
N LEU A 956 15.08 -49.70 -6.77
CA LEU A 956 15.93 -50.82 -7.21
C LEU A 956 16.79 -51.40 -6.07
N GLN A 957 17.29 -50.55 -5.17
CA GLN A 957 17.99 -51.02 -3.96
C GLN A 957 17.05 -51.75 -2.98
N GLN A 958 15.80 -51.30 -2.83
CA GLN A 958 14.78 -51.97 -2.00
C GLN A 958 14.50 -53.37 -2.57
N HIS A 959 14.19 -53.47 -3.86
CA HIS A 959 13.88 -54.74 -4.51
C HIS A 959 15.08 -55.71 -4.52
N ARG A 960 16.31 -55.20 -4.58
CA ARG A 960 17.54 -56.01 -4.40
C ARG A 960 17.76 -56.49 -2.95
N ARG A 961 17.34 -55.73 -1.92
CA ARG A 961 17.39 -56.18 -0.52
C ARG A 961 16.34 -57.25 -0.23
N THR A 962 15.08 -57.05 -0.63
CA THR A 962 14.03 -58.07 -0.45
C THR A 962 14.37 -59.37 -1.21
N SER A 963 14.95 -59.26 -2.40
CA SER A 963 15.45 -60.43 -3.17
C SER A 963 16.67 -61.13 -2.54
N ARG A 964 17.39 -60.48 -1.62
CA ARG A 964 18.43 -61.14 -0.80
C ARG A 964 17.82 -61.82 0.42
N ALA A 965 16.97 -61.12 1.18
CA ALA A 965 16.25 -61.71 2.31
C ALA A 965 15.47 -62.98 1.92
N ASN A 966 14.78 -62.97 0.77
CA ASN A 966 14.07 -64.14 0.23
C ASN A 966 14.99 -65.26 -0.30
N ARG A 967 16.29 -65.01 -0.49
CA ARG A 967 17.29 -66.06 -0.78
C ARG A 967 17.86 -66.64 0.51
N ASP A 968 18.20 -65.80 1.48
CA ASP A 968 18.81 -66.25 2.73
C ASP A 968 17.82 -67.07 3.59
N SER A 969 16.52 -66.77 3.52
CA SER A 969 15.46 -67.61 4.07
C SER A 969 15.24 -68.92 3.30
N SER A 970 15.51 -68.95 1.98
CA SER A 970 15.41 -70.16 1.14
C SER A 970 16.56 -71.16 1.37
N VAL A 971 17.75 -70.69 1.80
CA VAL A 971 18.91 -71.55 2.08
C VAL A 971 18.71 -72.44 3.31
N HIS A 972 17.88 -72.02 4.28
CA HIS A 972 17.58 -72.80 5.49
C HIS A 972 16.60 -73.97 5.26
N GLY A 973 16.22 -74.25 4.00
CA GLY A 973 15.14 -75.18 3.63
C GLY A 973 15.56 -76.52 2.98
N ARG A 974 16.85 -76.89 2.91
CA ARG A 974 17.28 -78.21 2.40
C ARG A 974 18.47 -78.77 3.19
N GLY A 975 18.38 -80.04 3.55
CA GLY A 975 19.38 -80.74 4.37
C GLY A 975 20.50 -81.43 3.59
N ASP A 976 21.68 -81.40 4.21
CA ASP A 976 22.66 -82.48 4.33
C ASP A 976 22.78 -83.56 3.22
N ILE A 977 23.75 -83.35 2.31
CA ILE A 977 24.59 -84.44 1.77
C ILE A 977 26.03 -83.91 1.72
N GLY A 978 26.95 -84.56 2.43
CA GLY A 978 28.35 -84.14 2.51
C GLY A 978 29.23 -84.61 1.34
N GLN A 979 30.19 -83.78 0.92
CA GLN A 979 31.39 -84.19 0.18
C GLN A 979 32.57 -83.23 0.45
N THR A 980 33.80 -83.73 0.27
CA THR A 980 35.04 -83.12 0.79
C THR A 980 35.82 -82.31 -0.24
N THR A 981 36.16 -81.03 0.03
CA THR A 981 37.16 -80.28 -0.75
C THR A 981 38.02 -79.30 0.08
N SER A 982 39.34 -79.47 -0.06
CA SER A 982 40.53 -78.64 0.26
C SER A 982 40.39 -77.20 0.85
N PRO A 983 41.25 -76.81 1.83
CA PRO A 983 41.23 -75.50 2.49
C PRO A 983 41.95 -74.36 1.72
N GLU A 984 41.52 -74.03 0.50
CA GLU A 984 42.03 -72.84 -0.23
C GLU A 984 41.00 -71.70 -0.39
N THR A 985 39.70 -71.98 -0.26
CA THR A 985 38.63 -71.00 -0.54
C THR A 985 38.57 -69.84 0.46
N SER A 986 39.06 -70.04 1.69
CA SER A 986 39.01 -69.04 2.77
C SER A 986 39.86 -67.81 2.50
N ARG A 987 40.96 -67.93 1.72
CA ARG A 987 41.91 -66.83 1.51
C ARG A 987 41.43 -65.80 0.48
N ARG A 988 40.57 -66.19 -0.47
CA ARG A 988 39.99 -65.25 -1.46
C ARG A 988 38.86 -64.40 -0.88
N ARG A 989 38.00 -64.96 -0.01
CA ARG A 989 36.90 -64.19 0.60
C ARG A 989 37.40 -62.96 1.37
N LEU A 990 38.54 -63.07 2.05
CA LEU A 990 39.17 -61.95 2.76
C LEU A 990 39.75 -60.84 1.85
N GLN A 991 40.01 -61.11 0.56
CA GLN A 991 40.45 -60.09 -0.41
C GLN A 991 39.28 -59.39 -1.12
N ASP A 992 38.14 -60.05 -1.29
CA ASP A 992 36.93 -59.36 -1.80
C ASP A 992 36.29 -58.47 -0.71
N ASP A 993 36.37 -58.86 0.56
CA ASP A 993 35.85 -58.05 1.67
C ASP A 993 36.70 -56.79 1.96
N SER A 994 38.02 -56.84 1.73
CA SER A 994 38.86 -55.63 1.81
C SER A 994 38.52 -54.64 0.69
N ARG A 995 38.30 -55.13 -0.53
CA ARG A 995 37.88 -54.32 -1.69
C ARG A 995 36.48 -53.73 -1.55
N LEU A 996 35.62 -54.33 -0.73
CA LEU A 996 34.33 -53.74 -0.35
C LEU A 996 34.47 -52.62 0.68
N ARG A 997 35.46 -52.67 1.59
CA ARG A 997 35.74 -51.59 2.55
C ARG A 997 36.40 -50.38 1.90
N GLU A 998 37.30 -50.57 0.94
CA GLU A 998 37.91 -49.46 0.17
C GLU A 998 36.92 -48.69 -0.72
N ARG A 999 35.72 -49.23 -0.98
CA ARG A 999 34.61 -48.53 -1.66
C ARG A 999 33.61 -47.85 -0.73
N LEU A 1000 33.90 -47.80 0.59
CA LEU A 1000 33.18 -46.99 1.57
C LEU A 1000 34.00 -45.76 1.98
N VAL A 1001 34.69 -45.14 1.02
CA VAL A 1001 35.05 -43.72 1.13
C VAL A 1001 33.75 -42.93 1.16
N ILE A 1002 33.49 -42.25 2.28
CA ILE A 1002 32.32 -41.40 2.46
C ILE A 1002 32.52 -40.13 1.64
N GLU A 1003 31.84 -40.01 0.50
CA GLU A 1003 31.77 -38.73 -0.21
C GLU A 1003 31.00 -37.70 0.64
N PRO A 1004 31.40 -36.40 0.67
CA PRO A 1004 30.80 -35.40 1.58
C PRO A 1004 29.34 -35.01 1.29
N ASN A 1005 28.70 -35.60 0.28
CA ASN A 1005 27.45 -35.13 -0.35
C ASN A 1005 26.15 -35.41 0.43
N LEU A 1006 26.23 -35.86 1.69
CA LEU A 1006 25.06 -35.90 2.60
C LEU A 1006 24.97 -34.64 3.50
N LEU A 1007 26.06 -33.90 3.69
CA LEU A 1007 26.06 -32.64 4.45
C LEU A 1007 25.63 -31.41 3.63
N SER A 1008 25.63 -31.50 2.30
CA SER A 1008 25.20 -30.42 1.40
C SER A 1008 23.69 -30.16 1.43
N ILE A 1009 22.87 -31.19 1.72
CA ILE A 1009 21.41 -31.11 1.74
C ILE A 1009 20.89 -30.13 2.84
N ALA A 1010 21.66 -29.94 3.91
CA ALA A 1010 21.31 -29.02 5.00
C ALA A 1010 21.49 -27.52 4.66
N ARG A 1011 22.12 -27.16 3.54
CA ARG A 1011 22.45 -25.76 3.20
C ARG A 1011 21.53 -25.07 2.18
N LEU A 1012 20.55 -25.78 1.61
CA LEU A 1012 19.72 -25.27 0.50
C LEU A 1012 18.36 -24.65 0.90
N LYS A 1013 18.18 -24.25 2.18
CA LYS A 1013 17.04 -23.44 2.65
C LYS A 1013 17.42 -22.39 3.71
N ARG A 1014 18.22 -21.40 3.33
CA ARG A 1014 18.36 -20.10 4.01
C ARG A 1014 18.56 -18.96 2.99
N THR A 1015 17.60 -18.85 2.09
CA THR A 1015 17.26 -17.69 1.24
C THR A 1015 15.76 -17.78 0.99
#